data_AF-A0A9J6CRI8-F1
#
_entry.id   AF-A0A9J6CRI8-F1
#
_cell.length_a   1.000
_cell.length_b   1.000
_cell.length_c   1.000
_cell.angle_alpha   90.00
_cell.angle_beta   90.00
_cell.angle_gamma   90.00
#
_symmetry.space_group_name_H-M   'P 1'
#
loop_
_entity.id
_entity.type
_entity.pdbx_description
1 polymer ?
#
loop_
_entity_poly.entity_id
_entity_poly.type
_entity_poly.pdbx_seq_one_letter_code
_entity_poly.pdbx_strand_id
1 'polypeptide(L)'
;MKYEQFLIFLLFTKIALIKSQQQFIGHKNLFQYDNQVPKSYNDALCQSQLAQFSQALSKSQEWAVRLVDTWAKVGAGYLSGNTVNLGDFDSCVKFRYESFQGQHCWVRISAFSNTTFDSDSSDINLKRFAEFLRKNRLISQNTFCLPASCSSENIVDFLNQRFLLKNNLIASYNAECKTNDLLPLEPLDYFAIVLFSIIALLMIASTIYEILMKHKRKETNRLYISFSVYTNGSKLFDVTKIKSASSLNCLHGLRAMSIFWIILGHRYYRQFPWGNPIERADFEKTLLSSIIKSHGIAVDTFFVMGALLMTWSTLRDCEKGNLNIARMIWKRYLRYTPVYAAMILIVICFEKYILSGPHNVVSFKAPCVKYWWMALLHIQNYVSATGEEMCLDHGWYLCADFQLFLISPFIVYLIHKFGKKLLTLPAILCLITIIYGIIISLVFDMRMSTLDPDHFTGMINYFKWFYFHTPPRAGPWFIGIILGYFLYENRGKTIRINGWLNASLWILSLSAMITAVLLQHAFTLSYNSSVAAHTFYIAIHRNVWAVGLCWIIFACQNIKTGGFIRWFLFLPQWQPISRMGLSMYMVGEVYQVYMILNQRVPLYINFWQMAQQQLINHKQLFQFDNQVPKRYNDALCQSQLAQFSQALSESQEWAVRLVDTWAKIGAGYLSGNNMNLGDFDSCVKFRYENFQGQHCWVTFTALPNSTLESDSNDINLKKLAEFLRNNRLFPTNGFCLPASCSAESVVQFLNQQFLFKNDLVALGGECRTNDLLPLDPLDYFVIVIFSLIALLMILSTTYEILMKHKEKEANRLFISFSVYTNGAKLFDVTKIKSASSLNCLHGLRGMSILWIILGHRFGNQFPWGNPIELSEFNQTLLSSIVKAHPIAVDTFFVMGALLMTCSMLKDCEKGNLNILRMIWRRYLRYTPVYAAVMIIVICFGKYLLAGPYIFETLRTPCVKNWWMVLLHIQNYLPQDQMCLNHGWYLSADFQLFLISPFLILLIHKFGKKFLALPIIFFLASLIYGLTIAFVFEMQIPTLNPGQGVVNYVRWFYFQTPPRSGPWFIGIILGYFLYENRGKTIKISSWLNAFMWILSLSALTTVVLLQHAFSISYNSSIAAHAFYIAIQRNVWAVAICWIVFACQNIKTGGFIRWFLSLPQWQPISRMGLSMYITGAVYQVIMILNQRVPLFVNAWHVFPILWSDIVMIIILSSIFYLALEAPPMLVEDYFYKKYLNSKKTVDKSTKI
;
A
#
# COMPACT_ATOMS: atom_id res chain seq x y z
N MET A 1 -23.22 -37.04 29.16
CA MET A 1 -23.78 -36.51 27.88
C MET A 1 -23.58 -35.00 27.85
N LYS A 2 -23.32 -34.36 26.71
CA LYS A 2 -22.56 -34.80 25.54
C LYS A 2 -21.96 -33.50 24.97
N TYR A 3 -20.63 -33.38 25.00
CA TYR A 3 -19.94 -32.11 24.74
C TYR A 3 -20.03 -31.76 23.22
N GLU A 4 -20.34 -32.75 22.37
CA GLU A 4 -20.73 -32.70 20.95
C GLU A 4 -21.46 -31.43 20.50
N GLN A 5 -22.42 -30.94 21.29
CA GLN A 5 -23.20 -29.74 20.98
C GLN A 5 -22.32 -28.48 20.84
N PHE A 6 -21.23 -28.39 21.62
CA PHE A 6 -20.24 -27.31 21.55
C PHE A 6 -19.33 -27.40 20.30
N LEU A 7 -19.25 -28.56 19.63
CA LEU A 7 -18.52 -28.68 18.35
C LEU A 7 -19.44 -28.64 17.13
N ILE A 8 -20.74 -28.94 17.29
CA ILE A 8 -21.73 -28.46 16.32
C ILE A 8 -21.66 -26.92 16.24
N PHE A 9 -21.56 -26.23 17.38
CA PHE A 9 -21.35 -24.77 17.49
C PHE A 9 -20.08 -24.22 16.80
N LEU A 10 -19.06 -25.04 16.57
CA LEU A 10 -17.81 -24.63 15.89
C LEU A 10 -17.71 -25.12 14.44
N LEU A 11 -18.01 -26.40 14.19
CA LEU A 11 -17.92 -27.00 12.85
C LEU A 11 -19.01 -26.47 11.93
N PHE A 12 -20.08 -25.98 12.53
CA PHE A 12 -21.10 -25.24 11.83
C PHE A 12 -21.57 -24.03 12.63
N THR A 13 -21.42 -22.85 12.04
CA THR A 13 -22.38 -21.75 12.26
C THR A 13 -23.78 -22.06 11.66
N LYS A 14 -24.10 -23.34 11.40
CA LYS A 14 -25.46 -23.87 11.35
C LYS A 14 -26.16 -23.37 12.57
N ILE A 15 -27.25 -22.64 12.38
CA ILE A 15 -28.36 -22.66 13.33
C ILE A 15 -27.84 -22.49 14.78
N ALA A 16 -27.01 -21.46 15.01
CA ALA A 16 -26.44 -21.10 16.32
C ALA A 16 -26.80 -19.65 16.65
N LEU A 17 -26.19 -18.66 15.96
CA LEU A 17 -26.89 -17.39 15.73
C LEU A 17 -28.23 -17.69 15.04
N ILE A 18 -28.21 -18.56 14.03
CA ILE A 18 -29.43 -19.02 13.37
C ILE A 18 -30.30 -19.98 14.26
N LYS A 19 -29.91 -20.43 15.47
CA LYS A 19 -30.85 -21.04 16.48
C LYS A 19 -31.40 -19.97 17.41
N SER A 20 -30.59 -19.03 17.87
CA SER A 20 -31.13 -17.79 18.45
C SER A 20 -32.03 -17.03 17.48
N GLN A 21 -32.00 -17.34 16.17
CA GLN A 21 -32.89 -16.83 15.13
C GLN A 21 -33.85 -17.91 14.53
N GLN A 22 -33.79 -19.20 14.93
CA GLN A 22 -34.75 -20.26 14.51
C GLN A 22 -35.44 -21.06 15.60
N GLN A 23 -34.98 -21.09 16.85
CA GLN A 23 -35.92 -21.17 17.97
C GLN A 23 -36.81 -19.92 17.98
N PHE A 24 -36.31 -18.81 17.41
CA PHE A 24 -37.10 -17.64 16.99
C PHE A 24 -38.17 -17.94 15.91
N ILE A 25 -37.98 -18.95 15.05
CA ILE A 25 -38.91 -19.36 13.97
C ILE A 25 -39.77 -20.58 14.36
N GLY A 26 -39.25 -21.47 15.21
CA GLY A 26 -39.87 -22.75 15.56
C GLY A 26 -40.68 -22.76 16.87
N HIS A 27 -40.31 -21.98 17.89
CA HIS A 27 -41.10 -21.89 19.12
C HIS A 27 -42.11 -20.74 19.03
N LYS A 28 -43.36 -21.07 18.70
CA LYS A 28 -44.52 -20.15 18.82
C LYS A 28 -44.59 -19.46 20.20
N ASN A 29 -44.13 -20.13 21.26
CA ASN A 29 -44.25 -19.67 22.64
C ASN A 29 -43.09 -18.76 23.10
N LEU A 30 -41.99 -18.66 22.35
CA LEU A 30 -40.87 -17.76 22.75
C LEU A 30 -41.18 -16.28 22.49
N PHE A 31 -42.24 -15.96 21.74
CA PHE A 31 -42.66 -14.60 21.36
C PHE A 31 -44.05 -14.22 21.89
N GLN A 32 -44.51 -14.91 22.94
CA GLN A 32 -45.59 -14.32 23.74
C GLN A 32 -45.07 -13.04 24.39
N TYR A 33 -45.82 -11.97 24.15
CA TYR A 33 -45.51 -10.61 24.57
C TYR A 33 -45.99 -10.43 26.00
N ASP A 34 -45.16 -10.79 26.97
CA ASP A 34 -45.46 -10.58 28.38
C ASP A 34 -45.43 -9.07 28.69
N ASN A 35 -46.56 -8.54 29.17
CA ASN A 35 -46.82 -7.09 29.26
C ASN A 35 -46.10 -6.39 30.44
N GLN A 36 -44.93 -6.89 30.86
CA GLN A 36 -44.18 -6.42 32.03
C GLN A 36 -42.75 -5.98 31.68
N VAL A 37 -42.65 -4.96 30.82
CA VAL A 37 -41.43 -4.15 30.68
C VAL A 37 -41.53 -2.95 31.65
N PRO A 38 -40.48 -2.62 32.43
CA PRO A 38 -40.51 -1.46 33.34
C PRO A 38 -40.79 -0.14 32.62
N LYS A 39 -41.62 0.71 33.24
CA LYS A 39 -42.03 2.02 32.69
C LYS A 39 -40.92 3.07 32.79
N SER A 40 -39.96 3.04 31.85
CA SER A 40 -38.91 4.08 31.74
C SER A 40 -38.33 4.23 30.32
N TYR A 41 -39.17 4.34 29.28
CA TYR A 41 -38.69 4.64 27.93
C TYR A 41 -39.58 5.61 27.15
N ASN A 42 -38.94 6.51 26.41
CA ASN A 42 -39.57 7.62 25.68
C ASN A 42 -39.77 7.34 24.17
N ASP A 43 -39.46 6.13 23.70
CA ASP A 43 -39.52 5.75 22.27
C ASP A 43 -40.44 4.52 22.03
N ALA A 44 -41.74 4.77 21.94
CA ALA A 44 -42.72 3.76 21.52
C ALA A 44 -42.44 3.23 20.10
N LEU A 45 -41.81 4.04 19.24
CA LEU A 45 -41.43 3.66 17.87
C LEU A 45 -40.36 2.56 17.86
N CYS A 46 -39.32 2.67 18.70
CA CYS A 46 -38.28 1.65 18.85
C CYS A 46 -38.88 0.30 19.27
N GLN A 47 -39.75 0.31 20.28
CA GLN A 47 -40.41 -0.91 20.78
C GLN A 47 -41.28 -1.56 19.69
N SER A 48 -42.04 -0.76 18.94
CA SER A 48 -42.85 -1.22 17.81
C SER A 48 -42.00 -1.83 16.70
N GLN A 49 -40.90 -1.18 16.28
CA GLN A 49 -40.03 -1.69 15.22
C GLN A 49 -39.23 -2.93 15.63
N LEU A 50 -38.80 -3.03 16.90
CA LEU A 50 -38.21 -4.27 17.45
C LEU A 50 -39.23 -5.42 17.49
N ALA A 51 -40.49 -5.15 17.83
CA ALA A 51 -41.56 -6.15 17.79
C ALA A 51 -41.89 -6.59 16.36
N GLN A 52 -41.98 -5.65 15.40
CA GLN A 52 -42.18 -5.94 13.97
C GLN A 52 -41.04 -6.82 13.43
N PHE A 53 -39.79 -6.46 13.71
CA PHE A 53 -38.61 -7.25 13.33
C PHE A 53 -38.62 -8.64 13.97
N SER A 54 -38.95 -8.75 15.26
CA SER A 54 -39.05 -10.04 15.95
C SER A 54 -40.14 -10.94 15.31
N GLN A 55 -41.28 -10.36 14.92
CA GLN A 55 -42.35 -11.11 14.26
C GLN A 55 -41.98 -11.51 12.82
N ALA A 56 -41.38 -10.60 12.05
CA ALA A 56 -40.92 -10.84 10.68
C ALA A 56 -39.82 -11.93 10.63
N LEU A 57 -38.89 -11.88 11.59
CA LEU A 57 -37.86 -12.91 11.76
C LEU A 57 -38.50 -14.26 12.11
N SER A 58 -39.46 -14.31 13.03
CA SER A 58 -40.18 -15.57 13.33
C SER A 58 -40.95 -16.16 12.13
N LYS A 59 -41.38 -15.31 11.20
CA LYS A 59 -42.00 -15.69 9.92
C LYS A 59 -40.99 -16.02 8.81
N SER A 60 -39.68 -16.03 9.08
CA SER A 60 -38.62 -16.19 8.08
C SER A 60 -38.67 -15.17 6.91
N GLN A 61 -39.19 -13.96 7.13
CA GLN A 61 -39.32 -12.98 6.05
C GLN A 61 -37.95 -12.52 5.53
N GLU A 62 -37.81 -12.46 4.20
CA GLU A 62 -36.51 -12.23 3.56
C GLU A 62 -35.80 -10.95 4.03
N TRP A 63 -36.54 -9.85 4.21
CA TRP A 63 -35.97 -8.59 4.68
C TRP A 63 -35.35 -8.71 6.07
N ALA A 64 -36.00 -9.42 7.00
CA ALA A 64 -35.52 -9.62 8.37
C ALA A 64 -34.31 -10.58 8.39
N VAL A 65 -34.29 -11.59 7.51
CA VAL A 65 -33.15 -12.50 7.33
C VAL A 65 -31.96 -11.76 6.69
N ARG A 66 -32.19 -10.88 5.71
CA ARG A 66 -31.17 -9.99 5.13
C ARG A 66 -30.59 -9.03 6.17
N LEU A 67 -31.42 -8.42 7.02
CA LEU A 67 -30.94 -7.57 8.13
C LEU A 67 -30.06 -8.37 9.10
N VAL A 68 -30.49 -9.56 9.49
CA VAL A 68 -29.72 -10.52 10.30
C VAL A 68 -28.39 -10.92 9.64
N ASP A 69 -28.34 -11.06 8.32
CA ASP A 69 -27.14 -11.43 7.58
C ASP A 69 -26.02 -10.37 7.67
N THR A 70 -26.38 -9.12 7.97
CA THR A 70 -25.43 -8.01 8.22
C THR A 70 -24.82 -8.01 9.62
N TRP A 71 -25.38 -8.76 10.58
CA TRP A 71 -24.87 -8.78 11.95
C TRP A 71 -23.47 -9.38 12.02
N ALA A 72 -22.71 -9.03 13.07
CA ALA A 72 -21.45 -9.65 13.38
C ALA A 72 -21.63 -11.16 13.63
N LYS A 73 -20.89 -11.96 12.86
CA LYS A 73 -20.77 -13.42 13.01
C LYS A 73 -19.35 -13.73 13.46
N VAL A 74 -19.19 -14.78 14.26
CA VAL A 74 -17.89 -15.20 14.80
C VAL A 74 -16.96 -15.63 13.66
N GLY A 75 -15.84 -14.92 13.50
CA GLY A 75 -14.80 -15.24 12.51
C GLY A 75 -14.02 -16.52 12.80
N ALA A 76 -13.09 -16.86 11.90
CA ALA A 76 -12.11 -17.94 12.13
C ALA A 76 -11.01 -17.49 13.12
N GLY A 77 -10.43 -18.43 13.88
CA GLY A 77 -9.38 -18.13 14.85
C GLY A 77 -9.86 -17.31 16.07
N TYR A 78 -11.12 -17.47 16.47
CA TYR A 78 -11.65 -16.78 17.65
C TYR A 78 -10.94 -17.24 18.94
N LEU A 79 -10.67 -18.55 19.05
CA LEU A 79 -9.87 -19.14 20.13
C LEU A 79 -8.39 -18.76 20.01
N SER A 80 -7.92 -18.43 18.80
CA SER A 80 -6.61 -17.81 18.55
C SER A 80 -6.57 -16.31 18.86
N GLY A 81 -7.67 -15.69 19.32
CA GLY A 81 -7.73 -14.29 19.76
C GLY A 81 -8.48 -13.32 18.85
N ASN A 82 -9.12 -13.77 17.76
CA ASN A 82 -9.88 -12.91 16.85
C ASN A 82 -11.25 -12.51 17.43
N THR A 83 -11.27 -11.70 18.49
CA THR A 83 -12.51 -11.36 19.24
C THR A 83 -13.30 -10.16 18.69
N VAL A 84 -12.86 -9.54 17.59
CA VAL A 84 -13.47 -8.36 16.96
C VAL A 84 -14.20 -8.78 15.67
N ASN A 85 -15.52 -8.64 15.64
CA ASN A 85 -16.38 -8.99 14.50
C ASN A 85 -17.22 -7.76 14.07
N LEU A 86 -17.05 -7.30 12.83
CA LEU A 86 -17.54 -5.98 12.35
C LEU A 86 -18.89 -5.99 11.59
N GLY A 87 -19.45 -7.17 11.35
CA GLY A 87 -20.65 -7.34 10.50
C GLY A 87 -20.42 -6.90 9.05
N ASP A 88 -21.52 -6.67 8.33
CA ASP A 88 -21.54 -5.94 7.07
C ASP A 88 -22.11 -4.54 7.35
N PHE A 89 -21.20 -3.60 7.58
CA PHE A 89 -21.53 -2.20 7.89
C PHE A 89 -22.36 -1.56 6.77
N ASP A 90 -21.95 -1.74 5.51
CA ASP A 90 -22.52 -1.03 4.37
C ASP A 90 -23.94 -1.55 4.05
N SER A 91 -24.14 -2.86 4.02
CA SER A 91 -25.49 -3.43 3.88
C SER A 91 -26.39 -3.02 5.05
N CYS A 92 -25.85 -2.92 6.28
CA CYS A 92 -26.63 -2.51 7.46
C CYS A 92 -27.11 -1.05 7.36
N VAL A 93 -26.21 -0.08 7.19
CA VAL A 93 -26.61 1.34 7.24
C VAL A 93 -27.38 1.79 5.99
N LYS A 94 -27.21 1.09 4.85
CA LYS A 94 -28.04 1.25 3.65
C LYS A 94 -29.42 0.58 3.78
N PHE A 95 -29.65 -0.31 4.74
CA PHE A 95 -30.89 -1.09 4.84
C PHE A 95 -32.12 -0.19 5.06
N ARG A 96 -33.16 -0.38 4.23
CA ARG A 96 -34.48 0.25 4.35
C ARG A 96 -35.56 -0.76 4.01
N TYR A 97 -36.62 -0.82 4.81
CA TYR A 97 -37.82 -1.61 4.55
C TYR A 97 -39.03 -0.94 5.22
N GLU A 98 -40.02 -0.49 4.45
CA GLU A 98 -41.15 0.30 4.97
C GLU A 98 -40.68 1.50 5.82
N SER A 99 -41.04 1.57 7.12
CA SER A 99 -40.55 2.58 8.07
C SER A 99 -39.23 2.18 8.77
N PHE A 100 -38.75 0.95 8.56
CA PHE A 100 -37.56 0.40 9.20
C PHE A 100 -36.30 0.92 8.52
N GLN A 101 -35.44 1.58 9.29
CA GLN A 101 -34.11 2.04 8.88
C GLN A 101 -33.04 1.33 9.70
N GLY A 102 -32.03 0.75 9.04
CA GLY A 102 -30.91 0.10 9.70
C GLY A 102 -29.93 1.07 10.38
N GLN A 103 -29.50 0.70 11.59
CA GLN A 103 -28.48 1.36 12.40
C GLN A 103 -27.45 0.31 12.82
N HIS A 104 -26.17 0.57 12.55
CA HIS A 104 -25.05 -0.29 12.93
C HIS A 104 -24.57 0.11 14.32
N CYS A 105 -24.53 -0.82 15.27
CA CYS A 105 -24.19 -0.55 16.67
C CYS A 105 -23.08 -1.49 17.17
N TRP A 106 -21.97 -0.89 17.62
CA TRP A 106 -20.86 -1.59 18.25
C TRP A 106 -21.14 -1.87 19.72
N VAL A 107 -21.04 -3.14 20.13
CA VAL A 107 -21.31 -3.60 21.50
C VAL A 107 -20.14 -4.43 22.01
N ARG A 108 -19.63 -4.08 23.19
CA ARG A 108 -18.62 -4.87 23.92
C ARG A 108 -19.34 -5.85 24.84
N ILE A 109 -19.07 -7.15 24.68
CA ILE A 109 -19.68 -8.24 25.44
C ILE A 109 -18.61 -8.92 26.28
N SER A 110 -18.90 -9.12 27.55
CA SER A 110 -18.04 -9.79 28.53
C SER A 110 -18.83 -10.83 29.34
N ALA A 111 -18.13 -11.73 30.03
CA ALA A 111 -18.76 -12.68 30.94
C ALA A 111 -18.92 -12.09 32.34
N PHE A 112 -19.95 -12.53 33.06
CA PHE A 112 -20.19 -12.13 34.45
C PHE A 112 -19.04 -12.59 35.37
N SER A 113 -18.66 -11.75 36.34
CA SER A 113 -17.58 -12.03 37.29
C SER A 113 -18.03 -12.95 38.43
N ASN A 114 -19.19 -12.66 39.03
CA ASN A 114 -19.77 -13.42 40.15
C ASN A 114 -20.76 -14.47 39.65
N THR A 115 -20.74 -15.65 40.27
CA THR A 115 -21.49 -16.85 39.85
C THR A 115 -22.85 -17.02 40.54
N THR A 116 -23.43 -15.96 41.09
CA THR A 116 -24.64 -16.01 41.94
C THR A 116 -25.96 -15.82 41.19
N PHE A 117 -25.92 -15.66 39.86
CA PHE A 117 -27.11 -15.62 39.03
C PHE A 117 -27.41 -17.03 38.52
N ASP A 118 -28.23 -17.77 39.27
CA ASP A 118 -28.74 -19.06 38.80
C ASP A 118 -29.81 -18.81 37.74
N SER A 119 -29.68 -19.43 36.56
CA SER A 119 -30.48 -19.06 35.39
C SER A 119 -31.12 -20.24 34.69
N ASP A 120 -32.45 -20.17 34.52
CA ASP A 120 -33.28 -21.04 33.67
C ASP A 120 -33.04 -20.79 32.16
N SER A 121 -31.78 -20.64 31.77
CA SER A 121 -31.38 -20.61 30.36
C SER A 121 -31.35 -22.03 29.79
N SER A 122 -32.09 -22.20 28.70
CA SER A 122 -32.15 -23.39 27.86
C SER A 122 -31.05 -23.46 26.80
N ASP A 123 -30.18 -22.43 26.68
CA ASP A 123 -29.07 -22.43 25.72
C ASP A 123 -27.72 -22.68 26.41
N ILE A 124 -27.37 -23.97 26.47
CA ILE A 124 -26.11 -24.47 27.03
C ILE A 124 -24.85 -23.95 26.32
N ASN A 125 -24.98 -23.38 25.10
CA ASN A 125 -23.85 -22.96 24.29
C ASN A 125 -23.35 -21.58 24.71
N LEU A 126 -24.25 -20.61 24.95
CA LEU A 126 -23.84 -19.29 25.43
C LEU A 126 -23.28 -19.34 26.86
N LYS A 127 -23.78 -20.23 27.72
CA LYS A 127 -23.18 -20.47 29.06
C LYS A 127 -21.72 -20.92 28.96
N ARG A 128 -21.39 -21.88 28.08
CA ARG A 128 -20.00 -22.33 27.82
C ARG A 128 -19.13 -21.23 27.20
N PHE A 129 -19.70 -20.39 26.34
CA PHE A 129 -19.01 -19.23 25.77
C PHE A 129 -18.68 -18.19 26.84
N ALA A 130 -19.59 -17.92 27.79
CA ALA A 130 -19.32 -17.08 28.96
C ALA A 130 -18.19 -17.65 29.83
N GLU A 131 -18.19 -18.97 30.09
CA GLU A 131 -17.09 -19.62 30.81
C GLU A 131 -15.74 -19.51 30.09
N PHE A 132 -15.71 -19.64 28.76
CA PHE A 132 -14.50 -19.44 27.95
C PHE A 132 -13.99 -17.99 28.03
N LEU A 133 -14.86 -17.00 27.87
CA LEU A 133 -14.49 -15.58 28.02
C LEU A 133 -13.98 -15.28 29.43
N ARG A 134 -14.65 -15.81 30.47
CA ARG A 134 -14.27 -15.65 31.89
C ARG A 134 -12.89 -16.28 32.18
N LYS A 135 -12.66 -17.53 31.75
CA LYS A 135 -11.40 -18.26 31.96
C LYS A 135 -10.21 -17.55 31.33
N ASN A 136 -10.39 -16.95 30.16
CA ASN A 136 -9.32 -16.30 29.41
C ASN A 136 -9.29 -14.76 29.55
N ARG A 137 -10.16 -14.18 30.39
CA ARG A 137 -10.35 -12.72 30.57
C ARG A 137 -10.59 -11.96 29.25
N LEU A 138 -11.26 -12.59 28.29
CA LEU A 138 -11.50 -12.03 26.96
C LEU A 138 -12.76 -11.17 26.90
N ILE A 139 -12.70 -10.09 26.12
CA ILE A 139 -13.85 -9.26 25.75
C ILE A 139 -14.12 -9.46 24.26
N SER A 140 -15.36 -9.80 23.91
CA SER A 140 -15.80 -9.86 22.51
C SER A 140 -16.33 -8.51 22.08
N GLN A 141 -15.96 -8.06 20.88
CA GLN A 141 -16.45 -6.82 20.30
C GLN A 141 -17.24 -7.16 19.04
N ASN A 142 -18.56 -7.01 19.11
CA ASN A 142 -19.49 -7.46 18.08
C ASN A 142 -20.44 -6.32 17.70
N THR A 143 -20.82 -6.26 16.43
CA THR A 143 -21.70 -5.21 15.90
C THR A 143 -23.05 -5.77 15.46
N PHE A 144 -24.14 -5.07 15.81
CA PHE A 144 -25.51 -5.48 15.48
C PHE A 144 -26.17 -4.47 14.54
N CYS A 145 -27.12 -4.91 13.72
CA CYS A 145 -27.93 -4.03 12.89
C CYS A 145 -29.37 -3.99 13.38
N LEU A 146 -29.79 -2.83 13.92
CA LEU A 146 -31.03 -2.64 14.67
C LEU A 146 -31.80 -1.41 14.15
N PRO A 147 -33.03 -1.12 14.61
CA PRO A 147 -33.80 0.01 14.10
C PRO A 147 -33.21 1.34 14.55
N ALA A 148 -33.03 2.30 13.63
CA ALA A 148 -32.50 3.63 13.90
C ALA A 148 -33.36 4.51 14.83
N SER A 149 -34.58 4.08 15.16
CA SER A 149 -35.44 4.69 16.18
C SER A 149 -35.03 4.34 17.61
N CYS A 150 -34.05 3.45 17.81
CA CYS A 150 -33.59 3.03 19.13
C CYS A 150 -32.32 3.76 19.58
N SER A 151 -32.25 4.10 20.87
CA SER A 151 -31.00 4.57 21.48
C SER A 151 -30.03 3.41 21.75
N SER A 152 -28.74 3.74 21.97
CA SER A 152 -27.72 2.79 22.40
C SER A 152 -28.08 2.06 23.71
N GLU A 153 -28.76 2.74 24.65
CA GLU A 153 -29.22 2.16 25.91
C GLU A 153 -30.36 1.16 25.67
N ASN A 154 -31.37 1.55 24.87
CA ASN A 154 -32.48 0.65 24.48
C ASN A 154 -31.94 -0.64 23.84
N ILE A 155 -30.88 -0.52 23.04
CA ILE A 155 -30.21 -1.61 22.33
C ILE A 155 -29.44 -2.51 23.28
N VAL A 156 -28.68 -1.94 24.24
CA VAL A 156 -27.98 -2.72 25.26
C VAL A 156 -28.96 -3.45 26.17
N ASP A 157 -30.06 -2.81 26.60
CA ASP A 157 -31.10 -3.45 27.39
C ASP A 157 -31.83 -4.56 26.62
N PHE A 158 -32.18 -4.33 25.35
CA PHE A 158 -32.74 -5.38 24.48
C PHE A 158 -31.80 -6.59 24.37
N LEU A 159 -30.50 -6.37 24.13
CA LEU A 159 -29.50 -7.44 24.07
C LEU A 159 -29.33 -8.14 25.43
N ASN A 160 -29.25 -7.39 26.52
CA ASN A 160 -29.06 -7.90 27.87
C ASN A 160 -30.26 -8.74 28.34
N GLN A 161 -31.47 -8.17 28.33
CA GLN A 161 -32.69 -8.82 28.83
C GLN A 161 -33.12 -10.01 27.96
N ARG A 162 -32.93 -9.93 26.63
CA ARG A 162 -33.42 -10.95 25.68
C ARG A 162 -32.41 -12.06 25.40
N PHE A 163 -31.10 -11.78 25.40
CA PHE A 163 -30.07 -12.73 24.95
C PHE A 163 -28.91 -12.95 25.94
N LEU A 164 -28.35 -11.91 26.55
CA LEU A 164 -27.04 -12.01 27.22
C LEU A 164 -27.13 -12.38 28.71
N LEU A 165 -27.93 -11.67 29.50
CA LEU A 165 -27.99 -11.86 30.97
C LEU A 165 -28.45 -13.27 31.34
N LYS A 166 -29.41 -13.82 30.58
CA LYS A 166 -29.89 -15.20 30.76
C LYS A 166 -28.76 -16.23 30.63
N ASN A 167 -27.67 -15.89 29.94
CA ASN A 167 -26.55 -16.78 29.62
C ASN A 167 -25.22 -16.35 30.24
N ASN A 168 -25.24 -15.62 31.35
CA ASN A 168 -24.05 -15.15 32.09
C ASN A 168 -23.10 -14.24 31.29
N LEU A 169 -23.64 -13.55 30.28
CA LEU A 169 -22.97 -12.51 29.50
C LEU A 169 -23.58 -11.14 29.83
N ILE A 170 -22.81 -10.08 29.65
CA ILE A 170 -23.27 -8.70 29.76
C ILE A 170 -22.70 -7.84 28.64
N ALA A 171 -23.57 -7.08 27.99
CA ALA A 171 -23.21 -5.97 27.10
C ALA A 171 -22.93 -4.70 27.92
N SER A 172 -21.84 -4.01 27.57
CA SER A 172 -21.50 -2.69 28.08
C SER A 172 -22.49 -1.63 27.56
N TYR A 173 -23.04 -0.82 28.47
CA TYR A 173 -23.93 0.33 28.17
C TYR A 173 -23.30 1.37 27.24
N ASN A 174 -21.97 1.46 27.18
CA ASN A 174 -21.24 2.28 26.21
C ASN A 174 -21.22 1.61 24.82
N ALA A 175 -22.39 1.54 24.16
CA ALA A 175 -22.54 1.08 22.78
C ALA A 175 -22.46 2.26 21.79
N GLU A 176 -21.70 2.10 20.70
CA GLU A 176 -21.46 3.16 19.70
C GLU A 176 -22.29 2.88 18.44
N CYS A 177 -23.30 3.69 18.14
CA CYS A 177 -24.23 3.48 17.01
C CYS A 177 -24.05 4.48 15.85
N LYS A 178 -24.37 4.05 14.63
CA LYS A 178 -24.33 4.84 13.38
C LYS A 178 -25.49 4.53 12.45
N THR A 179 -26.01 5.57 11.82
CA THR A 179 -26.99 5.51 10.71
C THR A 179 -26.37 6.08 9.43
N ASN A 180 -27.05 5.93 8.28
CA ASN A 180 -26.67 6.57 7.01
C ASN A 180 -27.45 7.89 6.79
N ASP A 181 -27.65 8.68 7.84
CA ASP A 181 -28.41 9.93 7.74
C ASP A 181 -27.56 11.09 7.23
N LEU A 182 -28.15 11.90 6.34
CA LEU A 182 -27.52 13.09 5.78
C LEU A 182 -27.46 14.20 6.83
N LEU A 183 -26.38 14.20 7.64
CA LEU A 183 -26.15 15.21 8.68
C LEU A 183 -26.16 16.63 8.07
N PRO A 184 -27.05 17.53 8.54
CA PRO A 184 -27.11 18.90 8.03
C PRO A 184 -25.79 19.65 8.29
N LEU A 185 -25.46 20.58 7.41
CA LEU A 185 -24.29 21.43 7.54
C LEU A 185 -24.46 22.41 8.71
N GLU A 186 -23.51 22.40 9.64
CA GLU A 186 -23.43 23.37 10.72
C GLU A 186 -22.96 24.73 10.14
N PRO A 187 -23.28 25.89 10.77
CA PRO A 187 -22.80 27.20 10.31
C PRO A 187 -21.27 27.28 10.14
N LEU A 188 -20.52 26.54 10.96
CA LEU A 188 -19.07 26.43 10.87
C LEU A 188 -18.61 25.65 9.62
N ASP A 189 -19.39 24.67 9.16
CA ASP A 189 -19.10 23.90 7.94
C ASP A 189 -19.26 24.79 6.70
N TYR A 190 -20.32 25.60 6.65
CA TYR A 190 -20.50 26.61 5.60
C TYR A 190 -19.33 27.60 5.58
N PHE A 191 -18.89 28.09 6.74
CA PHE A 191 -17.69 28.94 6.84
C PHE A 191 -16.44 28.25 6.30
N ALA A 192 -16.20 26.98 6.69
CA ALA A 192 -15.05 26.21 6.20
C ALA A 192 -15.11 25.97 4.68
N ILE A 193 -16.28 25.59 4.15
CA ILE A 193 -16.50 25.39 2.71
C ILE A 193 -16.22 26.68 1.93
N VAL A 194 -16.74 27.82 2.39
CA VAL A 194 -16.51 29.13 1.76
C VAL A 194 -15.03 29.51 1.82
N LEU A 195 -14.37 29.36 2.97
CA LEU A 195 -12.95 29.66 3.15
C LEU A 195 -12.06 28.84 2.21
N PHE A 196 -12.24 27.51 2.17
CA PHE A 196 -11.47 26.65 1.27
C PHE A 196 -11.81 26.87 -0.21
N SER A 197 -13.06 27.21 -0.54
CA SER A 197 -13.47 27.58 -1.90
C SER A 197 -12.80 28.88 -2.36
N ILE A 198 -12.71 29.90 -1.51
CA ILE A 198 -11.98 31.15 -1.79
C ILE A 198 -10.49 30.85 -2.05
N ILE A 199 -9.86 30.01 -1.23
CA ILE A 199 -8.46 29.60 -1.42
C ILE A 199 -8.28 28.86 -2.77
N ALA A 200 -9.19 27.94 -3.12
CA ALA A 200 -9.16 27.23 -4.39
C ALA A 200 -9.34 28.17 -5.60
N LEU A 201 -10.28 29.12 -5.53
CA LEU A 201 -10.50 30.14 -6.55
C LEU A 201 -9.27 31.06 -6.70
N LEU A 202 -8.64 31.47 -5.59
CA LEU A 202 -7.39 32.23 -5.62
C LEU A 202 -6.25 31.43 -6.27
N MET A 203 -6.13 30.12 -6.01
CA MET A 203 -5.14 29.26 -6.67
C MET A 203 -5.40 29.14 -8.18
N ILE A 204 -6.65 28.99 -8.60
CA ILE A 204 -7.04 28.94 -10.02
C ILE A 204 -6.75 30.28 -10.70
N ALA A 205 -7.26 31.39 -10.18
CA ALA A 205 -7.08 32.73 -10.74
C ALA A 205 -5.60 33.14 -10.80
N SER A 206 -4.82 32.87 -9.75
CA SER A 206 -3.38 33.13 -9.69
C SER A 206 -2.60 32.33 -10.75
N THR A 207 -2.99 31.06 -10.97
CA THR A 207 -2.37 30.20 -11.98
C THR A 207 -2.74 30.64 -13.40
N ILE A 208 -4.00 31.01 -13.65
CA ILE A 208 -4.46 31.56 -14.94
C ILE A 208 -3.76 32.88 -15.26
N TYR A 209 -3.67 33.81 -14.30
CA TYR A 209 -2.93 35.06 -14.44
C TYR A 209 -1.47 34.82 -14.86
N GLU A 210 -0.77 33.91 -14.19
CA GLU A 210 0.62 33.60 -14.53
C GLU A 210 0.76 33.02 -15.96
N ILE A 211 -0.16 32.13 -16.37
CA ILE A 211 -0.17 31.55 -17.71
C ILE A 211 -0.43 32.62 -18.78
N LEU A 212 -1.41 33.51 -18.56
CA LEU A 212 -1.75 34.59 -19.49
C LEU A 212 -0.62 35.61 -19.63
N MET A 213 0.02 36.01 -18.53
CA MET A 213 1.15 36.94 -18.56
C MET A 213 2.37 36.34 -19.23
N LYS A 214 2.67 35.05 -18.98
CA LYS A 214 3.73 34.31 -19.70
C LYS A 214 3.45 34.15 -21.19
N HIS A 215 2.19 33.90 -21.58
CA HIS A 215 1.81 33.86 -22.99
C HIS A 215 1.99 35.22 -23.67
N LYS A 216 1.58 36.31 -23.01
CA LYS A 216 1.81 37.70 -23.44
C LYS A 216 3.26 38.20 -23.24
N ARG A 217 4.18 37.35 -22.76
CA ARG A 217 5.60 37.65 -22.45
C ARG A 217 5.81 38.87 -21.53
N LYS A 218 4.85 39.17 -20.64
CA LYS A 218 4.96 40.25 -19.66
C LYS A 218 5.45 39.73 -18.30
N GLU A 219 6.06 40.62 -17.52
CA GLU A 219 6.45 40.31 -16.13
C GLU A 219 5.23 40.03 -15.24
N THR A 220 5.44 39.33 -14.13
CA THR A 220 4.36 38.89 -13.22
C THR A 220 4.53 39.52 -11.85
N ASN A 221 3.46 40.13 -11.33
CA ASN A 221 3.47 40.69 -9.98
C ASN A 221 3.59 39.55 -8.95
N ARG A 222 4.56 39.66 -8.04
CA ARG A 222 4.83 38.66 -6.98
C ARG A 222 3.60 38.38 -6.12
N LEU A 223 2.77 39.39 -5.84
CA LEU A 223 1.55 39.23 -5.05
C LEU A 223 0.55 38.30 -5.76
N TYR A 224 0.24 38.60 -7.03
CA TYR A 224 -0.73 37.85 -7.82
C TYR A 224 -0.31 36.43 -8.20
N ILE A 225 0.98 36.07 -8.09
CA ILE A 225 1.47 34.69 -8.24
C ILE A 225 1.66 33.95 -6.90
N SER A 226 1.27 34.54 -5.77
CA SER A 226 1.48 33.94 -4.43
C SER A 226 0.75 32.61 -4.24
N PHE A 227 -0.42 32.44 -4.87
CA PHE A 227 -1.22 31.21 -4.84
C PHE A 227 -1.03 30.33 -6.09
N SER A 228 -0.17 30.72 -7.04
CA SER A 228 -0.04 30.03 -8.32
C SER A 228 0.53 28.63 -8.15
N VAL A 229 -0.24 27.64 -8.58
CA VAL A 229 0.15 26.22 -8.60
C VAL A 229 1.35 26.01 -9.52
N TYR A 230 1.47 26.78 -10.60
CA TYR A 230 2.63 26.70 -11.49
C TYR A 230 3.91 27.16 -10.77
N THR A 231 3.92 28.37 -10.20
CA THR A 231 5.12 28.91 -9.54
C THR A 231 5.46 28.12 -8.27
N ASN A 232 4.48 27.79 -7.43
CA ASN A 232 4.75 27.10 -6.17
C ASN A 232 5.01 25.61 -6.36
N GLY A 233 4.30 24.93 -7.27
CA GLY A 233 4.62 23.56 -7.67
C GLY A 233 6.01 23.47 -8.33
N SER A 234 6.36 24.43 -9.19
CA SER A 234 7.71 24.51 -9.76
C SER A 234 8.79 24.70 -8.68
N LYS A 235 8.59 25.56 -7.67
CA LYS A 235 9.50 25.67 -6.51
C LYS A 235 9.56 24.37 -5.69
N LEU A 236 8.41 23.74 -5.44
CA LEU A 236 8.31 22.51 -4.65
C LEU A 236 9.11 21.37 -5.28
N PHE A 237 8.97 21.21 -6.59
CA PHE A 237 9.68 20.23 -7.41
C PHE A 237 10.97 20.76 -8.05
N ASP A 238 11.48 21.95 -7.69
CA ASP A 238 12.77 22.42 -8.21
C ASP A 238 13.91 21.69 -7.50
N VAL A 239 14.41 20.66 -8.16
CA VAL A 239 15.44 19.78 -7.62
C VAL A 239 16.78 20.20 -8.20
N THR A 240 17.45 21.12 -7.49
CA THR A 240 18.73 21.70 -7.90
C THR A 240 19.90 21.01 -7.22
N LYS A 241 20.96 20.73 -7.99
CA LYS A 241 22.29 20.44 -7.46
C LYS A 241 22.89 21.76 -6.95
N ILE A 242 22.50 22.18 -5.75
CA ILE A 242 22.98 23.40 -5.10
C ILE A 242 24.50 23.28 -4.93
N LYS A 243 25.24 24.16 -5.62
CA LYS A 243 26.70 24.12 -5.71
C LYS A 243 27.44 24.78 -4.55
N SER A 244 26.75 25.50 -3.65
CA SER A 244 27.42 26.23 -2.56
C SER A 244 27.87 25.29 -1.45
N ALA A 245 29.10 25.47 -0.95
CA ALA A 245 29.60 24.75 0.22
C ALA A 245 28.85 25.09 1.53
N SER A 246 27.93 26.05 1.48
CA SER A 246 27.10 26.54 2.57
C SER A 246 25.73 25.86 2.71
N SER A 247 25.33 24.97 1.79
CA SER A 247 24.04 24.26 1.90
C SER A 247 24.20 22.90 2.57
N LEU A 248 23.42 22.67 3.63
CA LEU A 248 23.45 21.47 4.47
C LEU A 248 22.61 20.35 3.83
N ASN A 249 23.08 19.83 2.70
CA ASN A 249 22.28 18.99 1.78
C ASN A 249 21.79 17.68 2.42
N CYS A 250 22.55 17.08 3.34
CA CYS A 250 22.18 15.86 4.08
C CYS A 250 20.86 15.99 4.86
N LEU A 251 20.50 17.20 5.31
CA LEU A 251 19.30 17.43 6.10
C LEU A 251 18.01 17.13 5.31
N HIS A 252 18.05 17.14 3.97
CA HIS A 252 16.91 16.73 3.17
C HIS A 252 16.63 15.23 3.30
N GLY A 253 17.67 14.38 3.16
CA GLY A 253 17.54 12.93 3.37
C GLY A 253 17.14 12.58 4.80
N LEU A 254 17.80 13.18 5.79
CA LEU A 254 17.50 12.91 7.21
C LEU A 254 16.05 13.26 7.58
N ARG A 255 15.51 14.38 7.06
CA ARG A 255 14.09 14.74 7.23
C ARG A 255 13.15 13.74 6.57
N ALA A 256 13.43 13.35 5.33
CA ALA A 256 12.57 12.44 4.57
C ALA A 256 12.53 11.03 5.20
N MET A 257 13.67 10.51 5.65
CA MET A 257 13.73 9.24 6.38
C MET A 257 13.00 9.33 7.73
N SER A 258 13.22 10.42 8.49
CA SER A 258 12.62 10.57 9.82
C SER A 258 11.10 10.72 9.76
N ILE A 259 10.53 11.46 8.79
CA ILE A 259 9.07 11.57 8.66
C ILE A 259 8.43 10.24 8.24
N PHE A 260 9.08 9.44 7.38
CA PHE A 260 8.60 8.10 7.04
C PHE A 260 8.63 7.14 8.23
N TRP A 261 9.66 7.21 9.09
CA TRP A 261 9.74 6.38 10.30
C TRP A 261 8.68 6.77 11.34
N ILE A 262 8.41 8.08 11.51
CA ILE A 262 7.30 8.57 12.34
C ILE A 262 5.96 8.02 11.84
N ILE A 263 5.67 8.15 10.53
CA ILE A 263 4.41 7.66 9.93
C ILE A 263 4.27 6.13 10.12
N LEU A 264 5.33 5.35 9.91
CA LEU A 264 5.31 3.90 10.13
C LEU A 264 5.02 3.54 11.60
N GLY A 265 5.64 4.24 12.54
CA GLY A 265 5.43 4.02 13.98
C GLY A 265 4.03 4.40 14.45
N HIS A 266 3.50 5.52 13.95
CA HIS A 266 2.13 5.95 14.24
C HIS A 266 1.11 4.95 13.67
N ARG A 267 1.32 4.44 12.44
CA ARG A 267 0.43 3.44 11.84
C ARG A 267 0.34 2.18 12.71
N TYR A 268 1.49 1.68 13.15
CA TYR A 268 1.57 0.55 14.07
C TYR A 268 0.86 0.82 15.41
N TYR A 269 1.14 1.97 16.04
CA TYR A 269 0.55 2.33 17.33
C TYR A 269 -0.98 2.44 17.26
N ARG A 270 -1.53 3.09 16.22
CA ARG A 270 -2.98 3.23 16.04
C ARG A 270 -3.67 1.92 15.65
N GLN A 271 -2.97 0.97 15.02
CA GLN A 271 -3.53 -0.36 14.72
C GLN A 271 -3.57 -1.30 15.94
N PHE A 272 -2.79 -1.01 17.01
CA PHE A 272 -2.68 -1.88 18.20
C PHE A 272 -4.02 -2.31 18.82
N PRO A 273 -5.07 -1.47 18.97
CA PRO A 273 -6.31 -1.88 19.63
C PRO A 273 -7.22 -2.81 18.81
N TRP A 274 -6.93 -3.01 17.52
CA TRP A 274 -7.92 -3.43 16.52
C TRP A 274 -7.68 -4.80 15.89
N GLY A 275 -6.70 -5.56 16.40
CA GLY A 275 -6.34 -6.86 15.86
C GLY A 275 -5.83 -7.83 16.91
N ASN A 276 -5.53 -9.04 16.44
CA ASN A 276 -5.31 -10.20 17.29
C ASN A 276 -4.28 -9.96 18.42
N PRO A 277 -4.67 -10.12 19.71
CA PRO A 277 -3.80 -9.82 20.85
C PRO A 277 -2.66 -10.84 21.04
N ILE A 278 -2.82 -12.07 20.56
CA ILE A 278 -1.81 -13.14 20.62
C ILE A 278 -0.76 -12.91 19.53
N GLU A 279 -1.16 -12.70 18.27
CA GLU A 279 -0.24 -12.31 17.19
C GLU A 279 0.53 -11.03 17.54
N ARG A 280 -0.16 -10.05 18.13
CA ARG A 280 0.41 -8.81 18.68
C ARG A 280 1.52 -9.10 19.69
N ALA A 281 1.26 -9.95 20.69
CA ALA A 281 2.25 -10.30 21.71
C ALA A 281 3.45 -11.05 21.11
N ASP A 282 3.24 -11.92 20.13
CA ASP A 282 4.33 -12.61 19.41
C ASP A 282 5.13 -11.67 18.50
N PHE A 283 4.49 -10.69 17.86
CA PHE A 283 5.19 -9.67 17.10
C PHE A 283 6.05 -8.77 18.00
N GLU A 284 5.57 -8.40 19.19
CA GLU A 284 6.37 -7.62 20.16
C GLU A 284 7.63 -8.35 20.63
N LYS A 285 7.65 -9.68 20.60
CA LYS A 285 8.86 -10.50 20.85
C LYS A 285 9.88 -10.45 19.71
N THR A 286 9.59 -9.75 18.60
CA THR A 286 10.55 -9.57 17.50
C THR A 286 11.36 -8.29 17.63
N LEU A 287 12.65 -8.37 17.26
CA LEU A 287 13.57 -7.23 17.10
C LEU A 287 12.97 -6.12 16.22
N LEU A 288 12.17 -6.51 15.23
CA LEU A 288 11.61 -5.65 14.19
C LEU A 288 10.48 -4.77 14.73
N SER A 289 9.68 -5.26 15.68
CA SER A 289 8.73 -4.42 16.43
C SER A 289 9.41 -3.26 17.15
N SER A 290 10.63 -3.48 17.65
CA SER A 290 11.36 -2.47 18.43
C SER A 290 11.93 -1.36 17.54
N ILE A 291 12.29 -1.67 16.29
CA ILE A 291 12.62 -0.65 15.27
C ILE A 291 11.40 0.24 15.00
N ILE A 292 10.19 -0.33 14.89
CA ILE A 292 8.96 0.45 14.68
C ILE A 292 8.62 1.29 15.92
N LYS A 293 8.57 0.67 17.11
CA LYS A 293 8.31 1.32 18.40
C LYS A 293 9.30 2.44 18.73
N SER A 294 10.52 2.41 18.19
CA SER A 294 11.54 3.45 18.37
C SER A 294 11.29 4.72 17.54
N HIS A 295 10.19 4.83 16.80
CA HIS A 295 9.84 6.03 16.02
C HIS A 295 9.81 7.33 16.85
N GLY A 296 9.57 7.25 18.17
CA GLY A 296 9.63 8.39 19.08
C GLY A 296 11.01 9.06 19.16
N ILE A 297 12.07 8.37 18.73
CA ILE A 297 13.45 8.87 18.60
C ILE A 297 13.65 9.62 17.27
N ALA A 298 12.90 9.28 16.22
CA ALA A 298 12.94 9.98 14.93
C ALA A 298 12.49 11.45 15.06
N VAL A 299 11.66 11.75 16.06
CA VAL A 299 11.27 13.12 16.45
C VAL A 299 12.46 13.92 16.98
N ASP A 300 13.36 13.28 17.74
CA ASP A 300 14.55 13.95 18.30
C ASP A 300 15.55 14.36 17.20
N THR A 301 15.57 13.66 16.06
CA THR A 301 16.25 14.12 14.83
C THR A 301 15.74 15.50 14.39
N PHE A 302 14.43 15.75 14.47
CA PHE A 302 13.86 17.05 14.10
C PHE A 302 14.24 18.15 15.11
N PHE A 303 14.28 17.86 16.42
CA PHE A 303 14.78 18.81 17.42
C PHE A 303 16.26 19.20 17.17
N VAL A 304 17.15 18.22 16.90
CA VAL A 304 18.55 18.49 16.53
C VAL A 304 18.63 19.39 15.29
N MET A 305 17.87 19.06 14.23
CA MET A 305 17.86 19.86 12.99
C MET A 305 17.21 21.24 13.15
N GLY A 306 16.25 21.38 14.05
CA GLY A 306 15.59 22.64 14.40
C GLY A 306 16.56 23.60 15.07
N ALA A 307 17.23 23.14 16.12
CA ALA A 307 18.27 23.86 16.86
C ALA A 307 19.49 24.23 15.99
N LEU A 308 19.94 23.31 15.13
CA LEU A 308 21.06 23.53 14.20
C LEU A 308 20.74 24.72 13.26
N LEU A 309 19.60 24.67 12.58
CA LEU A 309 19.22 25.70 11.60
C LEU A 309 18.80 27.02 12.25
N MET A 310 18.22 26.97 13.45
CA MET A 310 18.05 28.13 14.34
C MET A 310 19.40 28.81 14.54
N THR A 311 20.38 28.09 15.10
CA THR A 311 21.71 28.59 15.44
C THR A 311 22.42 29.17 14.21
N TRP A 312 22.43 28.43 13.10
CA TRP A 312 22.99 28.88 11.81
C TRP A 312 22.33 30.17 11.29
N SER A 313 21.02 30.34 11.50
CA SER A 313 20.31 31.56 11.08
C SER A 313 20.60 32.76 11.98
N THR A 314 20.59 32.61 13.31
CA THR A 314 20.93 33.71 14.23
C THR A 314 22.38 34.15 14.06
N LEU A 315 23.36 33.24 14.02
CA LEU A 315 24.77 33.61 13.86
C LEU A 315 25.00 34.40 12.56
N ARG A 316 24.39 33.98 11.46
CA ARG A 316 24.45 34.69 10.16
C ARG A 316 23.77 36.06 10.18
N ASP A 317 22.67 36.19 10.90
CA ASP A 317 21.93 37.45 10.95
C ASP A 317 22.55 38.42 12.00
N CYS A 318 23.30 37.90 12.98
CA CYS A 318 24.22 38.65 13.85
C CYS A 318 25.45 39.17 13.08
N GLU A 319 26.14 38.33 12.31
CA GLU A 319 27.27 38.75 11.43
C GLU A 319 26.87 39.85 10.42
N LYS A 320 25.58 40.02 10.16
CA LYS A 320 25.01 41.05 9.28
C LYS A 320 24.46 42.28 10.02
N GLY A 321 24.59 42.35 11.35
CA GLY A 321 23.99 43.41 12.17
C GLY A 321 22.45 43.51 12.05
N ASN A 322 21.78 42.44 11.61
CA ASN A 322 20.38 42.45 11.19
C ASN A 322 19.50 41.48 12.03
N LEU A 323 19.94 41.16 13.25
CA LEU A 323 19.19 40.31 14.18
C LEU A 323 17.90 41.03 14.65
N ASN A 324 16.74 40.51 14.25
CA ASN A 324 15.45 40.94 14.77
C ASN A 324 14.67 39.72 15.25
N ILE A 325 14.74 39.45 16.57
CA ILE A 325 14.18 38.25 17.20
C ILE A 325 12.65 38.19 17.02
N ALA A 326 11.94 39.30 17.21
CA ALA A 326 10.49 39.38 16.99
C ALA A 326 10.09 38.98 15.55
N ARG A 327 10.85 39.44 14.54
CA ARG A 327 10.66 39.06 13.14
C ARG A 327 10.99 37.59 12.86
N MET A 328 11.88 36.96 13.63
CA MET A 328 12.14 35.52 13.55
C MET A 328 10.99 34.70 14.16
N ILE A 329 10.47 35.12 15.32
CA ILE A 329 9.31 34.52 15.99
C ILE A 329 8.06 34.62 15.11
N TRP A 330 7.73 35.81 14.63
CA TRP A 330 6.58 36.05 13.75
C TRP A 330 6.62 35.20 12.47
N LYS A 331 7.80 35.07 11.84
CA LYS A 331 8.02 34.20 10.67
C LYS A 331 7.88 32.70 10.98
N ARG A 332 8.14 32.24 12.21
CA ARG A 332 7.93 30.83 12.59
C ARG A 332 6.45 30.56 12.90
N TYR A 333 5.80 31.47 13.62
CA TYR A 333 4.36 31.40 13.90
C TYR A 333 3.54 31.36 12.60
N LEU A 334 3.71 32.34 11.71
CA LEU A 334 3.04 32.38 10.40
C LEU A 334 3.39 31.20 9.45
N ARG A 335 4.38 30.37 9.79
CA ARG A 335 4.71 29.15 9.03
C ARG A 335 3.97 27.91 9.56
N TYR A 336 3.60 27.89 10.83
CA TYR A 336 2.97 26.73 11.50
C TYR A 336 1.46 26.93 11.65
N THR A 337 1.05 28.04 12.28
CA THR A 337 -0.33 28.28 12.71
C THR A 337 -1.35 28.20 11.58
N PRO A 338 -1.12 28.71 10.34
CA PRO A 338 -2.12 28.62 9.27
C PRO A 338 -2.41 27.18 8.82
N VAL A 339 -1.39 26.30 8.81
CA VAL A 339 -1.57 24.88 8.46
C VAL A 339 -2.26 24.13 9.60
N TYR A 340 -1.90 24.45 10.84
CA TYR A 340 -2.49 23.85 12.04
C TYR A 340 -3.98 24.23 12.17
N ALA A 341 -4.31 25.52 12.06
CA ALA A 341 -5.68 26.02 12.09
C ALA A 341 -6.55 25.41 10.97
N ALA A 342 -6.02 25.29 9.75
CA ALA A 342 -6.73 24.63 8.66
C ALA A 342 -6.99 23.14 8.95
N MET A 343 -6.04 22.43 9.55
CA MET A 343 -6.21 21.02 9.93
C MET A 343 -7.25 20.84 11.05
N ILE A 344 -7.24 21.72 12.06
CA ILE A 344 -8.22 21.75 13.16
C ILE A 344 -9.63 22.02 12.60
N LEU A 345 -9.78 23.00 11.71
CA LEU A 345 -11.06 23.32 11.07
C LEU A 345 -11.58 22.15 10.22
N ILE A 346 -10.70 21.50 9.44
CA ILE A 346 -11.06 20.30 8.66
C ILE A 346 -11.56 19.17 9.56
N VAL A 347 -10.97 18.99 10.74
CA VAL A 347 -11.39 17.98 11.72
C VAL A 347 -12.73 18.32 12.37
N ILE A 348 -12.89 19.54 12.90
CA ILE A 348 -14.14 19.95 13.57
C ILE A 348 -15.34 19.90 12.60
N CYS A 349 -15.15 20.31 11.35
CA CYS A 349 -16.21 20.33 10.33
C CYS A 349 -16.42 18.98 9.64
N PHE A 350 -15.36 18.43 9.02
CA PHE A 350 -15.51 17.36 8.02
C PHE A 350 -15.29 15.94 8.56
N GLU A 351 -14.85 15.74 9.80
CA GLU A 351 -14.73 14.39 10.40
C GLU A 351 -16.05 13.61 10.27
N LYS A 352 -17.18 14.23 10.65
CA LYS A 352 -18.53 13.65 10.54
C LYS A 352 -18.99 13.29 9.11
N TYR A 353 -18.36 13.84 8.07
CA TYR A 353 -18.66 13.55 6.66
C TYR A 353 -17.67 12.58 6.02
N ILE A 354 -16.49 12.43 6.61
CA ILE A 354 -15.40 11.57 6.11
C ILE A 354 -15.41 10.18 6.80
N LEU A 355 -16.02 10.08 7.99
CA LEU A 355 -16.12 8.84 8.76
C LEU A 355 -17.42 8.07 8.49
N SER A 356 -17.42 7.25 7.44
CA SER A 356 -18.54 6.37 7.09
C SER A 356 -18.21 4.89 7.33
N GLY A 357 -17.63 4.53 8.49
CA GLY A 357 -17.29 3.14 8.84
C GLY A 357 -17.61 2.72 10.28
N PRO A 358 -17.44 1.43 10.61
CA PRO A 358 -18.00 0.80 11.82
C PRO A 358 -17.37 1.23 13.16
N HIS A 359 -16.18 1.84 13.16
CA HIS A 359 -15.48 2.21 14.39
C HIS A 359 -15.79 3.67 14.82
N ASN A 360 -15.85 3.96 16.12
CA ASN A 360 -16.06 5.32 16.65
C ASN A 360 -15.08 5.72 17.79
N VAL A 361 -14.38 4.77 18.41
CA VAL A 361 -13.53 4.91 19.62
C VAL A 361 -12.44 6.01 19.60
N VAL A 362 -12.10 6.63 18.46
CA VAL A 362 -11.06 7.68 18.37
C VAL A 362 -11.54 8.86 17.51
N SER A 363 -12.20 9.84 18.12
CA SER A 363 -12.60 11.11 17.48
C SER A 363 -11.62 12.23 17.81
N PHE A 364 -11.22 13.05 16.81
CA PHE A 364 -10.49 14.29 17.07
C PHE A 364 -11.42 15.50 17.19
N LYS A 365 -12.66 15.44 16.67
CA LYS A 365 -13.65 16.54 16.78
C LYS A 365 -13.90 16.95 18.23
N ALA A 366 -14.20 16.01 19.14
CA ALA A 366 -14.59 16.36 20.52
C ALA A 366 -13.48 17.08 21.31
N PRO A 367 -12.21 16.60 21.36
CA PRO A 367 -11.11 17.35 21.99
C PRO A 367 -10.85 18.70 21.30
N CYS A 368 -10.93 18.77 19.97
CA CYS A 368 -10.68 20.01 19.24
C CYS A 368 -11.75 21.08 19.43
N VAL A 369 -13.04 20.73 19.53
CA VAL A 369 -14.10 21.70 19.84
C VAL A 369 -13.84 22.41 21.17
N LYS A 370 -13.33 21.69 22.18
CA LYS A 370 -13.05 22.24 23.52
C LYS A 370 -11.70 22.99 23.61
N TYR A 371 -10.66 22.49 22.93
CA TYR A 371 -9.27 22.89 23.21
C TYR A 371 -8.45 23.40 22.01
N TRP A 372 -9.08 23.70 20.86
CA TRP A 372 -8.39 24.26 19.67
C TRP A 372 -7.49 25.48 19.97
N TRP A 373 -7.87 26.33 20.93
CA TRP A 373 -7.14 27.56 21.25
C TRP A 373 -5.78 27.28 21.91
N MET A 374 -5.67 26.24 22.75
CA MET A 374 -4.40 25.78 23.34
C MET A 374 -3.44 25.24 22.28
N ALA A 375 -3.98 24.66 21.21
CA ALA A 375 -3.25 24.19 20.04
C ALA A 375 -2.62 25.37 19.28
N LEU A 376 -3.40 26.41 18.98
CA LEU A 376 -2.93 27.60 18.26
C LEU A 376 -1.97 28.48 19.09
N LEU A 377 -2.12 28.49 20.41
CA LEU A 377 -1.16 29.12 21.33
C LEU A 377 0.13 28.29 21.54
N HIS A 378 0.23 27.08 20.97
CA HIS A 378 1.38 26.19 21.11
C HIS A 378 1.70 25.77 22.57
N ILE A 379 0.66 25.55 23.39
CA ILE A 379 0.77 25.16 24.81
C ILE A 379 0.08 23.83 25.17
N GLN A 380 -0.60 23.16 24.23
CA GLN A 380 -1.42 21.97 24.54
C GLN A 380 -0.64 20.81 25.17
N ASN A 381 0.69 20.76 25.03
CA ASN A 381 1.51 19.67 25.58
C ASN A 381 1.71 19.71 27.11
N TYR A 382 1.05 20.64 27.80
CA TYR A 382 0.88 20.67 29.26
C TYR A 382 -0.58 20.43 29.70
N VAL A 383 -1.50 20.18 28.75
CA VAL A 383 -2.94 20.04 29.02
C VAL A 383 -3.29 18.57 29.03
N SER A 384 -3.62 18.06 30.22
CA SER A 384 -4.10 16.68 30.48
C SER A 384 -3.47 15.59 29.61
N ALA A 385 -2.23 15.26 29.94
CA ALA A 385 -1.35 14.43 29.13
C ALA A 385 -1.70 12.92 29.08
N THR A 386 -2.93 12.53 29.45
CA THR A 386 -3.51 11.22 29.07
C THR A 386 -3.81 11.14 27.57
N GLY A 387 -3.90 12.28 26.88
CA GLY A 387 -4.04 12.36 25.42
C GLY A 387 -5.48 12.52 24.93
N GLU A 388 -6.47 12.15 25.75
CA GLU A 388 -7.91 12.25 25.46
C GLU A 388 -8.40 13.71 25.33
N GLU A 389 -7.62 14.68 25.81
CA GLU A 389 -7.97 16.10 25.80
C GLU A 389 -7.13 16.95 24.82
N MET A 390 -6.12 16.37 24.14
CA MET A 390 -5.31 17.15 23.20
C MET A 390 -5.99 17.28 21.83
N CYS A 391 -6.25 18.51 21.39
CA CYS A 391 -6.65 18.78 20.02
C CYS A 391 -5.53 18.43 19.04
N LEU A 392 -5.71 17.34 18.28
CA LEU A 392 -4.67 16.74 17.43
C LEU A 392 -3.41 16.42 18.26
N ASP A 393 -3.46 15.33 19.02
CA ASP A 393 -2.41 14.88 19.95
C ASP A 393 -0.96 15.08 19.44
N HIS A 394 -0.64 14.62 18.23
CA HIS A 394 0.64 14.78 17.53
C HIS A 394 1.16 16.23 17.45
N GLY A 395 0.29 17.23 17.59
CA GLY A 395 0.64 18.65 17.72
C GLY A 395 1.52 18.99 18.92
N TRP A 396 1.66 18.09 19.91
CA TRP A 396 2.59 18.23 21.04
C TRP A 396 4.01 18.61 20.59
N TYR A 397 4.48 18.00 19.49
CA TYR A 397 5.81 18.25 18.94
C TYR A 397 5.98 19.70 18.47
N LEU A 398 4.96 20.27 17.81
CA LEU A 398 5.01 21.67 17.35
C LEU A 398 5.01 22.64 18.52
N CYS A 399 4.35 22.29 19.63
CA CYS A 399 4.35 23.07 20.87
C CYS A 399 5.77 23.10 21.47
N ALA A 400 6.39 21.93 21.68
CA ALA A 400 7.76 21.83 22.20
C ALA A 400 8.80 22.51 21.27
N ASP A 401 8.69 22.31 19.94
CA ASP A 401 9.57 22.93 18.93
C ASP A 401 9.44 24.47 18.88
N PHE A 402 8.25 25.01 19.14
CA PHE A 402 8.03 26.45 19.24
C PHE A 402 8.56 27.01 20.57
N GLN A 403 8.27 26.36 21.70
CA GLN A 403 8.74 26.75 23.03
C GLN A 403 10.28 26.79 23.11
N LEU A 404 10.96 25.74 22.65
CA LEU A 404 12.43 25.69 22.60
C LEU A 404 13.01 26.74 21.63
N PHE A 405 12.28 27.09 20.58
CA PHE A 405 12.68 28.16 19.67
C PHE A 405 12.55 29.56 20.29
N LEU A 406 11.62 29.83 21.22
CA LEU A 406 11.51 31.16 21.85
C LEU A 406 12.76 31.53 22.64
N ILE A 407 13.34 30.59 23.40
CA ILE A 407 14.55 30.82 24.21
C ILE A 407 15.86 30.81 23.40
N SER A 408 15.89 30.12 22.26
CA SER A 408 17.14 29.82 21.54
C SER A 408 17.88 31.03 20.94
N PRO A 409 17.23 32.04 20.33
CA PRO A 409 17.90 33.22 19.81
C PRO A 409 18.73 33.95 20.86
N PHE A 410 18.25 33.99 22.11
CA PHE A 410 18.96 34.62 23.23
C PHE A 410 20.20 33.82 23.63
N ILE A 411 20.08 32.49 23.78
CA ILE A 411 21.22 31.61 24.07
C ILE A 411 22.30 31.74 22.97
N VAL A 412 21.90 31.71 21.69
CA VAL A 412 22.84 31.83 20.56
C VAL A 412 23.45 33.23 20.45
N TYR A 413 22.70 34.30 20.76
CA TYR A 413 23.24 35.66 20.83
C TYR A 413 24.29 35.81 21.93
N LEU A 414 24.07 35.22 23.11
CA LEU A 414 25.06 35.19 24.19
C LEU A 414 26.32 34.39 23.78
N ILE A 415 26.16 33.24 23.11
CA ILE A 415 27.29 32.46 22.56
C ILE A 415 28.05 33.25 21.49
N HIS A 416 27.37 34.08 20.69
CA HIS A 416 28.03 34.98 19.74
C HIS A 416 28.83 36.08 20.45
N LYS A 417 28.26 36.69 21.50
CA LYS A 417 28.88 37.79 22.26
C LYS A 417 30.07 37.35 23.14
N PHE A 418 29.99 36.17 23.77
CA PHE A 418 31.00 35.67 24.72
C PHE A 418 31.84 34.51 24.18
N GLY A 419 31.58 34.06 22.95
CA GLY A 419 32.36 33.05 22.25
C GLY A 419 32.30 31.65 22.87
N LYS A 420 33.32 30.85 22.53
CA LYS A 420 33.35 29.39 22.81
C LYS A 420 33.22 29.01 24.28
N LYS A 421 33.62 29.88 25.20
CA LYS A 421 33.49 29.63 26.65
C LYS A 421 32.04 29.40 27.09
N LEU A 422 31.06 29.96 26.36
CA LEU A 422 29.63 29.80 26.67
C LEU A 422 28.95 28.59 25.97
N LEU A 423 29.69 27.79 25.19
CA LEU A 423 29.17 26.50 24.68
C LEU A 423 28.93 25.47 25.80
N THR A 424 29.49 25.71 26.98
CA THR A 424 29.22 24.97 28.22
C THR A 424 27.78 25.13 28.68
N LEU A 425 27.12 26.27 28.44
CA LEU A 425 25.75 26.52 28.90
C LEU A 425 24.73 25.54 28.27
N PRO A 426 24.67 25.34 26.92
CA PRO A 426 23.88 24.26 26.33
C PRO A 426 24.23 22.86 26.86
N ALA A 427 25.49 22.58 27.19
CA ALA A 427 25.88 21.27 27.74
C ALA A 427 25.37 21.07 29.18
N ILE A 428 25.44 22.09 30.03
CA ILE A 428 24.88 22.10 31.39
C ILE A 428 23.34 21.95 31.34
N LEU A 429 22.66 22.67 30.43
CA LEU A 429 21.22 22.54 30.23
C LEU A 429 20.83 21.14 29.72
N CYS A 430 21.68 20.49 28.92
CA CYS A 430 21.49 19.09 28.51
C CYS A 430 21.68 18.10 29.69
N LEU A 431 22.61 18.37 30.61
CA LEU A 431 22.79 17.55 31.81
C LEU A 431 21.59 17.70 32.77
N ILE A 432 21.09 18.92 32.96
CA ILE A 432 19.91 19.21 33.79
C ILE A 432 18.66 18.45 33.28
N THR A 433 18.46 18.36 31.95
CA THR A 433 17.30 17.64 31.40
C THR A 433 17.40 16.13 31.55
N ILE A 434 18.63 15.57 31.53
CA ILE A 434 18.89 14.17 31.88
C ILE A 434 18.58 13.92 33.37
N ILE A 435 19.07 14.77 34.27
CA ILE A 435 18.82 14.65 35.73
C ILE A 435 17.31 14.75 36.04
N TYR A 436 16.61 15.74 35.47
CA TYR A 436 15.16 15.85 35.59
C TYR A 436 14.45 14.59 35.08
N GLY A 437 14.92 14.02 33.97
CA GLY A 437 14.38 12.79 33.39
C GLY A 437 14.58 11.56 34.29
N ILE A 438 15.71 11.46 34.99
CA ILE A 438 15.97 10.41 35.98
C ILE A 438 15.00 10.57 37.16
N ILE A 439 14.91 11.76 37.75
CA ILE A 439 14.06 12.04 38.92
C ILE A 439 12.59 11.70 38.61
N ILE A 440 12.04 12.20 37.51
CA ILE A 440 10.63 12.01 37.20
C ILE A 440 10.30 10.54 36.84
N SER A 441 11.26 9.80 36.25
CA SER A 441 11.10 8.38 35.94
C SER A 441 11.06 7.49 37.19
N LEU A 442 11.82 7.84 38.23
CA LEU A 442 11.82 7.13 39.52
C LEU A 442 10.54 7.45 40.32
N VAL A 443 10.12 8.72 40.35
CA VAL A 443 8.94 9.18 41.13
C VAL A 443 7.63 8.55 40.67
N PHE A 444 7.49 8.21 39.38
CA PHE A 444 6.24 7.68 38.81
C PHE A 444 6.34 6.21 38.33
N ASP A 445 7.38 5.46 38.72
CA ASP A 445 7.69 4.08 38.28
C ASP A 445 7.47 3.87 36.76
N MET A 446 8.21 4.66 35.95
CA MET A 446 8.09 4.60 34.50
C MET A 446 8.80 3.39 33.94
N ARG A 447 8.04 2.39 33.48
CA ARG A 447 8.53 1.17 32.83
C ARG A 447 8.20 1.14 31.34
N MET A 448 9.04 0.44 30.57
CA MET A 448 8.98 0.38 29.10
C MET A 448 8.43 -0.96 28.57
N SER A 449 7.97 -1.86 29.44
CA SER A 449 7.34 -3.11 29.03
C SER A 449 5.89 -2.89 28.57
N THR A 450 5.45 -3.69 27.61
CA THR A 450 4.09 -3.66 27.03
C THR A 450 3.40 -5.02 27.04
N LEU A 451 4.08 -6.05 27.57
CA LEU A 451 3.63 -7.44 27.59
C LEU A 451 3.01 -7.87 28.93
N ASP A 452 3.13 -7.03 29.96
CA ASP A 452 2.63 -7.26 31.31
C ASP A 452 1.39 -6.36 31.59
N PRO A 453 0.20 -6.94 31.80
CA PRO A 453 -1.02 -6.17 32.11
C PRO A 453 -0.94 -5.39 33.42
N ASP A 454 -0.28 -5.95 34.44
CA ASP A 454 -0.34 -5.43 35.82
C ASP A 454 0.53 -4.15 35.97
N HIS A 455 1.51 -3.96 35.06
CA HIS A 455 2.39 -2.79 35.01
C HIS A 455 1.98 -1.71 33.99
N PHE A 456 0.80 -1.82 33.35
CA PHE A 456 0.32 -0.88 32.32
C PHE A 456 0.31 0.60 32.78
N THR A 457 0.08 0.85 34.07
CA THR A 457 0.13 2.18 34.71
C THR A 457 1.46 2.90 34.52
N GLY A 458 2.60 2.20 34.55
CA GLY A 458 3.92 2.80 34.35
C GLY A 458 4.12 3.37 32.93
N MET A 459 3.47 2.76 31.93
CA MET A 459 3.47 3.23 30.55
C MET A 459 2.55 4.45 30.37
N ILE A 460 1.38 4.49 31.02
CA ILE A 460 0.54 5.69 31.10
C ILE A 460 1.33 6.85 31.72
N ASN A 461 2.01 6.61 32.85
CA ASN A 461 2.83 7.62 33.53
C ASN A 461 3.96 8.16 32.65
N TYR A 462 4.62 7.31 31.86
CA TYR A 462 5.63 7.73 30.88
C TYR A 462 5.05 8.67 29.81
N PHE A 463 3.88 8.35 29.23
CA PHE A 463 3.24 9.26 28.28
C PHE A 463 2.83 10.58 28.94
N LYS A 464 2.19 10.50 30.11
CA LYS A 464 1.65 11.63 30.87
C LYS A 464 2.74 12.63 31.28
N TRP A 465 3.84 12.17 31.87
CA TRP A 465 4.83 13.07 32.50
C TRP A 465 6.15 13.22 31.73
N PHE A 466 6.48 12.31 30.79
CA PHE A 466 7.81 12.28 30.15
C PHE A 466 7.80 12.37 28.61
N TYR A 467 6.75 11.90 27.93
CA TYR A 467 6.75 11.85 26.46
C TYR A 467 6.39 13.19 25.81
N PHE A 468 5.29 13.82 26.26
CA PHE A 468 4.74 15.06 25.69
C PHE A 468 5.37 16.35 26.26
N HIS A 469 5.85 16.31 27.52
CA HIS A 469 6.44 17.46 28.20
C HIS A 469 7.76 17.93 27.56
N THR A 470 7.98 19.24 27.51
CA THR A 470 9.13 19.85 26.83
C THR A 470 10.49 19.60 27.53
N PRO A 471 10.64 19.65 28.88
CA PRO A 471 11.95 19.48 29.51
C PRO A 471 12.64 18.12 29.23
N PRO A 472 11.95 16.95 29.32
CA PRO A 472 12.52 15.65 28.90
C PRO A 472 12.83 15.50 27.40
N ARG A 473 12.49 16.50 26.57
CA ARG A 473 12.77 16.55 25.12
C ARG A 473 13.81 17.60 24.74
N ALA A 474 14.27 18.42 25.69
CA ALA A 474 15.14 19.56 25.39
C ALA A 474 16.63 19.19 25.19
N GLY A 475 17.11 18.05 25.70
CA GLY A 475 18.50 17.60 25.54
C GLY A 475 18.99 17.52 24.07
N PRO A 476 18.30 16.79 23.18
CA PRO A 476 18.60 16.77 21.74
C PRO A 476 18.62 18.14 21.07
N TRP A 477 17.80 19.09 21.55
CA TRP A 477 17.80 20.46 21.05
C TRP A 477 19.10 21.21 21.43
N PHE A 478 19.53 21.14 22.69
CA PHE A 478 20.79 21.77 23.12
C PHE A 478 22.02 21.16 22.40
N ILE A 479 22.02 19.85 22.18
CA ILE A 479 23.02 19.15 21.35
C ILE A 479 23.04 19.72 19.92
N GLY A 480 21.87 19.99 19.33
CA GLY A 480 21.74 20.64 18.02
C GLY A 480 22.24 22.10 17.97
N ILE A 481 22.18 22.86 19.07
CA ILE A 481 22.80 24.20 19.16
C ILE A 481 24.32 24.08 19.05
N ILE A 482 24.93 23.16 19.80
CA ILE A 482 26.38 22.93 19.81
C ILE A 482 26.86 22.55 18.39
N LEU A 483 26.20 21.58 17.74
CA LEU A 483 26.48 21.22 16.35
C LEU A 483 26.30 22.41 15.39
N GLY A 484 25.23 23.19 15.56
CA GLY A 484 24.94 24.36 14.73
C GLY A 484 26.07 25.40 14.75
N TYR A 485 26.64 25.66 15.93
CA TYR A 485 27.80 26.55 16.09
C TYR A 485 29.06 25.98 15.42
N PHE A 486 29.41 24.70 15.68
CA PHE A 486 30.60 24.07 15.11
C PHE A 486 30.57 24.02 13.58
N LEU A 487 29.41 23.72 12.99
CA LEU A 487 29.22 23.78 11.53
C LEU A 487 29.34 25.22 10.99
N TYR A 488 28.90 26.21 11.77
CA TYR A 488 28.92 27.62 11.35
C TYR A 488 30.33 28.22 11.34
N GLU A 489 31.18 27.93 12.33
CA GLU A 489 32.60 28.33 12.29
C GLU A 489 33.41 27.63 11.18
N ASN A 490 33.04 26.38 10.87
CA ASN A 490 33.73 25.56 9.88
C ASN A 490 33.07 25.64 8.49
N ARG A 491 32.17 26.61 8.26
CA ARG A 491 31.51 26.79 6.97
C ARG A 491 32.54 27.01 5.86
N GLY A 492 32.44 26.21 4.78
CA GLY A 492 33.39 26.24 3.66
C GLY A 492 34.71 25.49 3.88
N LYS A 493 35.12 25.20 5.13
CA LYS A 493 36.37 24.48 5.44
C LYS A 493 36.19 22.97 5.27
N THR A 494 37.08 22.34 4.50
CA THR A 494 37.18 20.87 4.45
C THR A 494 38.15 20.36 5.50
N ILE A 495 37.67 19.54 6.42
CA ILE A 495 38.48 18.98 7.51
C ILE A 495 38.96 17.60 7.07
N ARG A 496 40.28 17.37 7.04
CA ARG A 496 40.88 16.04 6.85
C ARG A 496 41.11 15.40 8.22
N ILE A 497 40.76 14.13 8.36
CA ILE A 497 40.94 13.33 9.58
C ILE A 497 41.61 12.00 9.18
N ASN A 498 42.43 11.42 10.07
CA ASN A 498 43.00 10.08 9.89
C ASN A 498 41.88 9.06 9.54
N GLY A 499 42.10 8.24 8.51
CA GLY A 499 41.14 7.25 8.02
C GLY A 499 40.66 6.30 9.12
N TRP A 500 41.56 5.87 10.01
CA TRP A 500 41.22 5.02 11.16
C TRP A 500 40.29 5.74 12.14
N LEU A 501 40.62 6.97 12.54
CA LEU A 501 39.77 7.76 13.45
C LEU A 501 38.40 8.08 12.82
N ASN A 502 38.36 8.40 11.53
CA ASN A 502 37.10 8.57 10.80
C ASN A 502 36.28 7.26 10.81
N ALA A 503 36.89 6.10 10.54
CA ALA A 503 36.20 4.81 10.58
C ALA A 503 35.68 4.48 11.98
N SER A 504 36.50 4.65 13.03
CA SER A 504 36.11 4.46 14.43
C SER A 504 34.93 5.35 14.82
N LEU A 505 34.92 6.63 14.42
CA LEU A 505 33.81 7.54 14.73
C LEU A 505 32.52 7.19 13.96
N TRP A 506 32.61 6.68 12.73
CA TRP A 506 31.45 6.10 12.04
C TRP A 506 30.92 4.84 12.74
N ILE A 507 31.79 3.94 13.19
CA ILE A 507 31.40 2.74 13.94
C ILE A 507 30.75 3.11 15.28
N LEU A 508 31.33 4.04 16.03
CA LEU A 508 30.79 4.53 17.32
C LEU A 508 29.45 5.26 17.14
N SER A 509 29.32 6.12 16.13
CA SER A 509 28.07 6.81 15.79
C SER A 509 26.95 5.82 15.44
N LEU A 510 27.22 4.86 14.55
CA LEU A 510 26.22 3.88 14.11
C LEU A 510 25.88 2.88 15.21
N SER A 511 26.86 2.37 15.96
CA SER A 511 26.61 1.48 17.09
C SER A 511 25.83 2.16 18.20
N ALA A 512 26.14 3.40 18.58
CA ALA A 512 25.36 4.17 19.55
C ALA A 512 23.89 4.35 19.11
N MET A 513 23.65 4.69 17.83
CA MET A 513 22.30 4.85 17.28
C MET A 513 21.54 3.52 17.18
N ILE A 514 22.22 2.43 16.84
CA ILE A 514 21.64 1.08 16.83
C ILE A 514 21.31 0.63 18.26
N THR A 515 22.24 0.78 19.22
CA THR A 515 22.04 0.44 20.64
C THR A 515 20.88 1.21 21.27
N ALA A 516 20.70 2.49 20.93
CA ALA A 516 19.55 3.27 21.37
C ALA A 516 18.20 2.70 20.90
N VAL A 517 18.15 2.03 19.74
CA VAL A 517 16.95 1.34 19.21
C VAL A 517 16.82 -0.09 19.75
N LEU A 518 17.94 -0.82 19.89
CA LEU A 518 17.93 -2.22 20.30
C LEU A 518 17.75 -2.42 21.82
N LEU A 519 18.21 -1.49 22.66
CA LEU A 519 17.92 -1.55 24.10
C LEU A 519 16.42 -1.46 24.39
N GLN A 520 15.65 -0.75 23.57
CA GLN A 520 14.18 -0.73 23.69
C GLN A 520 13.58 -2.14 23.58
N HIS A 521 14.18 -3.04 22.80
CA HIS A 521 13.75 -4.43 22.69
C HIS A 521 13.97 -5.20 24.00
N ALA A 522 15.18 -5.09 24.56
CA ALA A 522 15.54 -5.74 25.82
C ALA A 522 14.64 -5.29 26.98
N PHE A 523 14.36 -3.98 27.08
CA PHE A 523 13.45 -3.43 28.09
C PHE A 523 11.96 -3.67 27.80
N THR A 524 11.57 -3.96 26.54
CA THR A 524 10.19 -4.41 26.24
C THR A 524 9.98 -5.84 26.78
N LEU A 525 10.99 -6.71 26.64
CA LEU A 525 10.94 -8.12 27.02
C LEU A 525 11.19 -8.38 28.52
N SER A 526 12.05 -7.59 29.17
CA SER A 526 12.52 -7.87 30.53
C SER A 526 11.62 -7.25 31.61
N TYR A 527 10.44 -7.86 31.82
CA TYR A 527 9.46 -7.43 32.83
C TYR A 527 10.01 -7.44 34.27
N ASN A 528 10.93 -8.37 34.57
CA ASN A 528 11.64 -8.46 35.87
C ASN A 528 12.81 -7.46 36.02
N SER A 529 13.09 -6.58 35.04
CA SER A 529 14.22 -5.65 35.16
C SER A 529 13.92 -4.49 36.13
N SER A 530 14.91 -4.14 36.95
CA SER A 530 14.77 -3.09 37.97
C SER A 530 14.39 -1.73 37.38
N VAL A 531 13.55 -0.97 38.07
CA VAL A 531 13.12 0.39 37.68
C VAL A 531 14.31 1.28 37.30
N ALA A 532 15.40 1.23 38.06
CA ALA A 532 16.63 1.99 37.77
C ALA A 532 17.23 1.72 36.38
N ALA A 533 17.11 0.49 35.85
CA ALA A 533 17.59 0.14 34.51
C ALA A 533 16.69 0.71 33.41
N HIS A 534 15.36 0.67 33.61
CA HIS A 534 14.40 1.39 32.75
C HIS A 534 14.67 2.91 32.78
N THR A 535 14.82 3.51 33.97
CA THR A 535 15.14 4.93 34.16
C THR A 535 16.41 5.35 33.42
N PHE A 536 17.49 4.58 33.55
CA PHE A 536 18.75 4.85 32.86
C PHE A 536 18.56 4.90 31.34
N TYR A 537 17.89 3.90 30.75
CA TYR A 537 17.54 3.91 29.33
C TYR A 537 16.67 5.12 28.96
N ILE A 538 15.57 5.36 29.69
CA ILE A 538 14.60 6.43 29.46
C ILE A 538 15.28 7.81 29.43
N ALA A 539 16.23 8.08 30.33
CA ALA A 539 16.93 9.36 30.41
C ALA A 539 17.97 9.59 29.28
N ILE A 540 18.67 8.54 28.82
CA ILE A 540 19.83 8.71 27.93
C ILE A 540 19.54 8.49 26.43
N HIS A 541 18.62 7.60 26.05
CA HIS A 541 18.52 7.08 24.67
C HIS A 541 18.38 8.18 23.59
N ARG A 542 17.56 9.21 23.87
CA ARG A 542 17.34 10.37 22.97
C ARG A 542 18.62 11.18 22.77
N ASN A 543 19.41 11.35 23.82
CA ASN A 543 20.67 12.10 23.81
C ASN A 543 21.78 11.32 23.11
N VAL A 544 21.85 10.00 23.33
CA VAL A 544 22.77 9.09 22.61
C VAL A 544 22.50 9.12 21.10
N TRP A 545 21.22 9.04 20.69
CA TRP A 545 20.82 9.20 19.28
C TRP A 545 21.23 10.57 18.72
N ALA A 546 20.97 11.65 19.45
CA ALA A 546 21.31 13.00 19.02
C ALA A 546 22.83 13.19 18.80
N VAL A 547 23.68 12.66 19.69
CA VAL A 547 25.15 12.67 19.52
C VAL A 547 25.58 11.85 18.30
N GLY A 548 25.04 10.64 18.13
CA GLY A 548 25.33 9.80 16.96
C GLY A 548 24.97 10.50 15.63
N LEU A 549 23.80 11.13 15.58
CA LEU A 549 23.31 11.92 14.45
C LEU A 549 24.21 13.13 14.14
N CYS A 550 24.77 13.79 15.16
CA CYS A 550 25.66 14.93 14.97
C CYS A 550 26.92 14.55 14.17
N TRP A 551 27.50 13.38 14.42
CA TRP A 551 28.63 12.89 13.62
C TRP A 551 28.24 12.70 12.15
N ILE A 552 27.09 12.07 11.87
CA ILE A 552 26.61 11.83 10.49
C ILE A 552 26.49 13.15 9.71
N ILE A 553 25.89 14.18 10.33
CA ILE A 553 25.74 15.50 9.71
C ILE A 553 27.11 16.15 9.44
N PHE A 554 27.99 16.15 10.45
CA PHE A 554 29.33 16.76 10.37
C PHE A 554 30.22 16.08 9.32
N ALA A 555 30.29 14.74 9.32
CA ALA A 555 31.07 13.97 8.38
C ALA A 555 30.55 14.09 6.93
N CYS A 556 29.23 14.16 6.75
CA CYS A 556 28.62 14.38 5.44
C CYS A 556 28.92 15.77 4.85
N GLN A 557 29.05 16.80 5.69
CA GLN A 557 29.26 18.18 5.26
C GLN A 557 30.75 18.55 5.14
N ASN A 558 31.52 18.43 6.22
CA ASN A 558 32.86 19.01 6.35
C ASN A 558 33.99 18.05 5.98
N ILE A 559 33.84 16.76 6.31
CA ILE A 559 34.88 15.73 6.05
C ILE A 559 34.71 15.12 4.64
N LYS A 560 33.48 15.09 4.13
CA LYS A 560 33.08 14.56 2.80
C LYS A 560 33.26 13.03 2.62
N THR A 561 33.78 12.32 3.63
CA THR A 561 34.16 10.90 3.63
C THR A 561 33.02 9.88 3.70
N GLY A 562 31.79 10.28 4.01
CA GLY A 562 30.66 9.39 4.31
C GLY A 562 30.13 8.47 3.18
N GLY A 563 30.89 8.24 2.11
CA GLY A 563 30.67 7.19 1.10
C GLY A 563 29.22 7.04 0.62
N PHE A 564 28.67 5.84 0.79
CA PHE A 564 27.29 5.51 0.44
C PHE A 564 26.26 6.33 1.21
N ILE A 565 26.41 6.50 2.54
CA ILE A 565 25.48 7.26 3.38
C ILE A 565 25.38 8.71 2.89
N ARG A 566 26.53 9.31 2.58
CA ARG A 566 26.61 10.67 2.03
C ARG A 566 25.99 10.77 0.64
N TRP A 567 26.22 9.79 -0.24
CA TRP A 567 25.55 9.72 -1.54
C TRP A 567 24.03 9.62 -1.40
N PHE A 568 23.55 8.72 -0.53
CA PHE A 568 22.14 8.45 -0.30
C PHE A 568 21.40 9.65 0.30
N LEU A 569 21.95 10.27 1.35
CA LEU A 569 21.36 11.47 1.98
C LEU A 569 21.42 12.72 1.07
N PHE A 570 22.29 12.72 0.06
CA PHE A 570 22.39 13.79 -0.96
C PHE A 570 21.52 13.50 -2.20
N LEU A 571 20.76 12.39 -2.26
CA LEU A 571 19.88 12.09 -3.38
C LEU A 571 18.89 13.24 -3.61
N PRO A 572 18.84 13.86 -4.80
CA PRO A 572 18.04 15.06 -5.02
C PRO A 572 16.52 14.84 -4.84
N GLN A 573 16.06 13.59 -4.91
CA GLN A 573 14.71 13.10 -4.62
C GLN A 573 14.21 13.48 -3.22
N TRP A 574 15.10 13.67 -2.25
CA TRP A 574 14.70 14.06 -0.90
C TRP A 574 14.25 15.52 -0.77
N GLN A 575 14.58 16.39 -1.73
CA GLN A 575 14.29 17.83 -1.62
C GLN A 575 12.77 18.13 -1.57
N PRO A 576 11.89 17.57 -2.43
CA PRO A 576 10.45 17.81 -2.35
C PRO A 576 9.83 17.25 -1.07
N ILE A 577 10.18 16.01 -0.68
CA ILE A 577 9.69 15.37 0.55
C ILE A 577 10.08 16.21 1.78
N SER A 578 11.35 16.62 1.86
CA SER A 578 11.84 17.51 2.93
C SER A 578 11.19 18.90 2.93
N ARG A 579 10.60 19.38 1.82
CA ARG A 579 9.83 20.63 1.77
C ARG A 579 8.40 20.42 2.27
N MET A 580 7.81 19.24 2.02
CA MET A 580 6.45 18.87 2.44
C MET A 580 6.36 18.36 3.89
N GLY A 581 7.48 18.05 4.56
CA GLY A 581 7.51 17.35 5.84
C GLY A 581 6.56 17.87 6.95
N LEU A 582 6.32 19.18 7.05
CA LEU A 582 5.33 19.73 7.99
C LEU A 582 3.89 19.36 7.60
N SER A 583 3.53 19.52 6.33
CA SER A 583 2.21 19.14 5.81
C SER A 583 2.01 17.63 5.87
N MET A 584 3.05 16.84 5.63
CA MET A 584 3.02 15.38 5.78
C MET A 584 2.81 14.96 7.24
N TYR A 585 3.38 15.67 8.20
CA TYR A 585 3.17 15.41 9.64
C TYR A 585 1.71 15.69 10.04
N MET A 586 1.18 16.86 9.71
CA MET A 586 -0.19 17.26 10.09
C MET A 586 -1.28 16.42 9.41
N VAL A 587 -1.18 16.21 8.10
CA VAL A 587 -2.19 15.46 7.34
C VAL A 587 -2.04 13.95 7.54
N GLY A 588 -0.81 13.46 7.69
CA GLY A 588 -0.50 12.04 7.79
C GLY A 588 -1.18 11.36 8.98
N GLU A 589 -1.26 12.02 10.13
CA GLU A 589 -1.88 11.41 11.32
C GLU A 589 -3.40 11.31 11.21
N VAL A 590 -4.06 12.41 10.83
CA VAL A 590 -5.52 12.44 10.66
C VAL A 590 -5.96 11.45 9.58
N TYR A 591 -5.21 11.37 8.47
CA TYR A 591 -5.45 10.36 7.44
C TYR A 591 -5.32 8.92 7.97
N GLN A 592 -4.30 8.61 8.78
CA GLN A 592 -4.12 7.26 9.34
C GLN A 592 -5.26 6.85 10.28
N VAL A 593 -5.78 7.79 11.09
CA VAL A 593 -6.92 7.56 11.97
C VAL A 593 -8.21 7.38 11.16
N TYR A 594 -8.50 8.27 10.20
CA TYR A 594 -9.66 8.13 9.30
C TYR A 594 -9.61 6.82 8.48
N MET A 595 -8.41 6.35 8.13
CA MET A 595 -8.18 5.06 7.46
C MET A 595 -8.50 3.84 8.32
N ILE A 596 -8.35 3.93 9.64
CA ILE A 596 -8.72 2.86 10.57
C ILE A 596 -10.22 2.93 10.86
N LEU A 597 -10.77 4.13 11.04
CA LEU A 597 -12.20 4.30 11.34
C LEU A 597 -13.12 3.89 10.18
N ASN A 598 -12.65 4.02 8.94
CA ASN A 598 -13.36 3.53 7.75
C ASN A 598 -13.14 2.03 7.43
N GLN A 599 -12.37 1.30 8.23
CA GLN A 599 -12.04 -0.10 7.94
C GLN A 599 -13.24 -1.06 8.07
N ARG A 600 -13.40 -2.00 7.12
CA ARG A 600 -14.54 -2.93 7.05
C ARG A 600 -14.28 -4.36 7.56
N VAL A 601 -13.01 -4.74 7.77
CA VAL A 601 -12.60 -6.07 8.26
C VAL A 601 -11.70 -5.93 9.48
N PRO A 602 -11.74 -6.84 10.48
CA PRO A 602 -10.81 -6.81 11.60
C PRO A 602 -9.35 -6.89 11.13
N LEU A 603 -8.43 -6.31 11.90
CA LEU A 603 -7.01 -6.36 11.57
C LEU A 603 -6.37 -7.65 12.07
N TYR A 604 -5.55 -8.26 11.23
CA TYR A 604 -4.63 -9.34 11.59
C TYR A 604 -3.25 -8.70 11.78
N ILE A 605 -2.56 -9.04 12.88
CA ILE A 605 -1.33 -8.35 13.34
C ILE A 605 -0.12 -9.18 12.94
N ASN A 606 -0.06 -9.50 11.65
CA ASN A 606 1.18 -9.93 11.02
C ASN A 606 2.06 -8.68 10.79
N PHE A 607 3.36 -8.72 11.13
CA PHE A 607 4.32 -7.68 10.68
C PHE A 607 4.14 -7.39 9.20
N TRP A 608 3.87 -8.44 8.43
CA TRP A 608 3.69 -8.36 7.02
C TRP A 608 2.37 -7.69 6.58
N GLN A 609 1.29 -7.71 7.35
CA GLN A 609 0.11 -6.89 7.03
C GLN A 609 0.29 -5.41 7.45
N MET A 610 1.27 -5.11 8.30
CA MET A 610 1.60 -3.75 8.73
C MET A 610 2.72 -3.09 7.90
N ALA A 611 3.64 -3.89 7.35
CA ALA A 611 4.82 -3.42 6.62
C ALA A 611 5.10 -4.16 5.30
N GLN A 612 4.50 -5.32 5.03
CA GLN A 612 4.53 -5.96 3.70
C GLN A 612 3.33 -5.50 2.85
N GLN A 613 3.57 -4.34 2.28
CA GLN A 613 3.96 -4.37 0.88
C GLN A 613 5.50 -4.57 0.82
N GLN A 614 6.00 -5.50 0.00
CA GLN A 614 6.78 -6.66 0.50
C GLN A 614 8.19 -6.49 1.11
N LEU A 615 8.48 -7.36 2.09
CA LEU A 615 9.80 -7.96 2.34
C LEU A 615 9.64 -9.42 2.85
N ILE A 616 10.73 -10.18 3.03
CA ILE A 616 10.68 -11.66 3.03
C ILE A 616 10.71 -12.26 4.46
N ASN A 617 9.95 -13.35 4.66
CA ASN A 617 9.80 -14.07 5.93
C ASN A 617 11.08 -14.82 6.34
N HIS A 618 12.06 -14.09 6.90
CA HIS A 618 13.46 -14.48 6.98
C HIS A 618 13.79 -15.69 7.88
N LYS A 619 12.83 -16.24 8.63
CA LYS A 619 13.01 -17.40 9.54
C LYS A 619 12.97 -18.77 8.84
N GLN A 620 12.39 -18.89 7.64
CA GLN A 620 12.19 -20.21 6.98
C GLN A 620 13.33 -20.62 6.04
N LEU A 621 14.36 -19.79 5.84
CA LEU A 621 15.44 -20.02 4.86
C LEU A 621 16.66 -20.80 5.39
N PHE A 622 16.70 -21.17 6.67
CA PHE A 622 17.90 -21.73 7.32
C PHE A 622 17.65 -22.91 8.28
N GLN A 623 16.45 -23.51 8.27
CA GLN A 623 16.22 -24.80 8.93
C GLN A 623 16.26 -25.90 7.87
N PHE A 624 17.39 -26.59 7.79
CA PHE A 624 17.53 -27.80 6.97
C PHE A 624 17.11 -28.99 7.82
N ASP A 625 15.95 -29.57 7.51
CA ASP A 625 15.54 -30.87 8.02
C ASP A 625 15.27 -31.79 6.83
N ASN A 626 15.98 -32.91 6.76
CA ASN A 626 16.10 -33.73 5.54
C ASN A 626 14.99 -34.78 5.48
N GLN A 627 13.74 -34.35 5.30
CA GLN A 627 12.62 -35.26 5.02
C GLN A 627 11.97 -35.00 3.66
N VAL A 628 11.88 -36.09 2.89
CA VAL A 628 11.38 -36.17 1.50
C VAL A 628 9.87 -35.84 1.46
N PRO A 629 9.34 -35.25 0.36
CA PRO A 629 7.91 -34.95 0.25
C PRO A 629 7.02 -36.16 0.59
N LYS A 630 6.11 -35.98 1.56
CA LYS A 630 5.16 -37.03 1.96
C LYS A 630 4.30 -37.42 0.76
N ARG A 631 4.46 -38.65 0.30
CA ARG A 631 3.46 -39.32 -0.56
C ARG A 631 2.18 -39.42 0.25
N TYR A 632 1.05 -38.92 -0.28
CA TYR A 632 -0.24 -39.04 0.40
C TYR A 632 -0.51 -40.51 0.77
N ASN A 633 -1.03 -40.73 1.97
CA ASN A 633 -1.25 -42.06 2.52
C ASN A 633 -2.71 -42.14 2.96
N ASP A 634 -3.56 -42.71 2.11
CA ASP A 634 -5.01 -42.73 2.33
C ASP A 634 -5.41 -43.55 3.57
N ALA A 635 -4.66 -44.58 3.95
CA ALA A 635 -4.89 -45.31 5.19
C ALA A 635 -4.61 -44.43 6.43
N LEU A 636 -3.52 -43.67 6.43
CA LEU A 636 -3.22 -42.71 7.49
C LEU A 636 -4.23 -41.54 7.49
N CYS A 637 -4.64 -41.06 6.31
CA CYS A 637 -5.69 -40.05 6.15
C CYS A 637 -7.01 -40.53 6.76
N GLN A 638 -7.50 -41.71 6.40
CA GLN A 638 -8.72 -42.29 6.94
C GLN A 638 -8.62 -42.47 8.46
N SER A 639 -7.48 -42.95 8.97
CA SER A 639 -7.23 -43.06 10.42
C SER A 639 -7.25 -41.70 11.13
N GLN A 640 -6.62 -40.66 10.58
CA GLN A 640 -6.60 -39.33 11.19
C GLN A 640 -7.94 -38.59 11.06
N LEU A 641 -8.70 -38.83 9.98
CA LEU A 641 -10.08 -38.33 9.83
C LEU A 641 -11.05 -39.05 10.79
N ALA A 642 -10.86 -40.35 11.04
CA ALA A 642 -11.63 -41.09 12.04
C ALA A 642 -11.28 -40.63 13.46
N GLN A 643 -9.99 -40.52 13.81
CA GLN A 643 -9.53 -39.96 15.09
C GLN A 643 -10.08 -38.54 15.30
N PHE A 644 -10.02 -37.70 14.26
CA PHE A 644 -10.61 -36.36 14.31
C PHE A 644 -12.13 -36.40 14.51
N SER A 645 -12.88 -37.22 13.78
CA SER A 645 -14.34 -37.35 13.94
C SER A 645 -14.74 -37.87 15.33
N GLN A 646 -13.94 -38.76 15.94
CA GLN A 646 -14.15 -39.25 17.30
C GLN A 646 -13.77 -38.19 18.34
N ALA A 647 -12.59 -37.59 18.24
CA ALA A 647 -12.17 -36.50 19.14
C ALA A 647 -13.08 -35.26 19.02
N LEU A 648 -13.73 -35.07 17.86
CA LEU A 648 -14.76 -34.07 17.64
C LEU A 648 -16.04 -34.38 18.43
N SER A 649 -16.48 -35.66 18.47
CA SER A 649 -17.66 -36.05 19.23
C SER A 649 -17.38 -36.05 20.74
N GLU A 650 -16.28 -36.69 21.16
CA GLU A 650 -15.75 -36.62 22.53
C GLU A 650 -15.39 -35.21 22.98
N SER A 651 -15.19 -34.30 22.01
CA SER A 651 -15.03 -32.86 22.19
C SER A 651 -13.70 -32.40 22.78
N GLN A 652 -12.62 -33.09 22.40
CA GLN A 652 -11.27 -32.82 22.86
C GLN A 652 -10.80 -31.42 22.39
N GLU A 653 -10.11 -30.66 23.26
CA GLU A 653 -9.79 -29.24 23.02
C GLU A 653 -8.96 -28.99 21.74
N TRP A 654 -8.17 -29.97 21.31
CA TRP A 654 -7.40 -29.87 20.07
C TRP A 654 -8.32 -29.90 18.83
N ALA A 655 -9.33 -30.77 18.80
CA ALA A 655 -10.30 -30.85 17.70
C ALA A 655 -11.19 -29.59 17.66
N VAL A 656 -11.61 -29.09 18.85
CA VAL A 656 -12.24 -27.78 19.03
C VAL A 656 -11.42 -26.66 18.36
N ARG A 657 -10.11 -26.57 18.67
CA ARG A 657 -9.20 -25.55 18.15
C ARG A 657 -8.95 -25.68 16.64
N LEU A 658 -8.81 -26.90 16.12
CA LEU A 658 -8.63 -27.15 14.68
C LEU A 658 -9.84 -26.65 13.88
N VAL A 659 -11.04 -26.89 14.41
CA VAL A 659 -12.30 -26.48 13.76
C VAL A 659 -12.53 -24.98 13.85
N ASP A 660 -12.07 -24.31 14.90
CA ASP A 660 -12.12 -22.85 14.99
C ASP A 660 -11.34 -22.14 13.86
N THR A 661 -10.35 -22.82 13.25
CA THR A 661 -9.65 -22.28 12.06
C THR A 661 -10.43 -22.42 10.76
N TRP A 662 -11.52 -23.21 10.73
CA TRP A 662 -12.34 -23.38 9.52
C TRP A 662 -13.08 -22.10 9.17
N ALA A 663 -13.33 -21.92 7.88
CA ALA A 663 -14.13 -20.83 7.33
C ALA A 663 -15.59 -20.95 7.76
N LYS A 664 -16.05 -19.94 8.49
CA LYS A 664 -17.45 -19.77 8.90
C LYS A 664 -18.18 -18.86 7.89
N ILE A 665 -19.52 -18.84 7.95
CA ILE A 665 -20.33 -17.98 7.08
C ILE A 665 -20.12 -16.52 7.51
N GLY A 666 -19.47 -15.72 6.67
CA GLY A 666 -19.26 -14.29 6.89
C GLY A 666 -20.55 -13.45 6.87
N ALA A 667 -20.48 -12.20 7.32
CA ALA A 667 -21.57 -11.25 7.16
C ALA A 667 -21.72 -10.80 5.69
N GLY A 668 -22.93 -10.43 5.27
CA GLY A 668 -23.20 -10.05 3.88
C GLY A 668 -23.13 -11.22 2.89
N TYR A 669 -23.35 -12.46 3.33
CA TYR A 669 -23.34 -13.64 2.48
C TYR A 669 -24.47 -13.60 1.43
N LEU A 670 -25.64 -13.06 1.82
CA LEU A 670 -26.77 -12.78 0.91
C LEU A 670 -26.47 -11.57 0.01
N SER A 671 -25.60 -10.66 0.44
CA SER A 671 -24.97 -9.61 -0.39
C SER A 671 -23.81 -10.12 -1.26
N GLY A 672 -23.65 -11.46 -1.37
CA GLY A 672 -22.69 -12.12 -2.24
C GLY A 672 -21.32 -12.43 -1.63
N ASN A 673 -21.08 -12.19 -0.34
CA ASN A 673 -19.82 -12.49 0.35
C ASN A 673 -19.58 -14.01 0.54
N ASN A 674 -19.34 -14.70 -0.58
CA ASN A 674 -19.32 -16.16 -0.68
C ASN A 674 -17.90 -16.79 -0.63
N MET A 675 -16.86 -16.00 -0.34
CA MET A 675 -15.46 -16.44 -0.29
C MET A 675 -14.86 -16.20 1.11
N ASN A 676 -14.77 -17.24 1.93
CA ASN A 676 -14.30 -17.13 3.32
C ASN A 676 -13.03 -17.96 3.52
N LEU A 677 -11.87 -17.30 3.64
CA LEU A 677 -10.54 -17.95 3.64
C LEU A 677 -10.26 -18.86 4.87
N GLY A 678 -10.98 -18.68 5.98
CA GLY A 678 -10.64 -19.32 7.25
C GLY A 678 -9.35 -18.77 7.86
N ASP A 679 -8.95 -19.29 9.02
CA ASP A 679 -7.66 -18.94 9.64
C ASP A 679 -6.58 -19.88 9.09
N PHE A 680 -6.07 -19.51 7.92
CA PHE A 680 -4.94 -20.19 7.28
C PHE A 680 -3.75 -20.33 8.23
N ASP A 681 -3.41 -19.27 8.96
CA ASP A 681 -2.16 -19.15 9.71
C ASP A 681 -2.18 -19.98 11.00
N SER A 682 -3.32 -20.09 11.70
CA SER A 682 -3.50 -21.06 12.79
C SER A 682 -3.57 -22.49 12.24
N CYS A 683 -4.28 -22.71 11.13
CA CYS A 683 -4.46 -24.05 10.54
C CYS A 683 -3.12 -24.72 10.21
N VAL A 684 -2.28 -24.10 9.39
CA VAL A 684 -1.04 -24.73 8.88
C VAL A 684 0.05 -24.87 9.96
N LYS A 685 -0.07 -24.13 11.07
CA LYS A 685 0.77 -24.26 12.27
C LYS A 685 0.25 -25.31 13.25
N PHE A 686 -1.00 -25.76 13.12
CA PHE A 686 -1.61 -26.71 14.02
C PHE A 686 -0.86 -28.06 14.04
N ARG A 687 -0.51 -28.53 15.24
CA ARG A 687 0.10 -29.83 15.51
C ARG A 687 -0.52 -30.41 16.79
N TYR A 688 -0.87 -31.69 16.78
CA TYR A 688 -1.34 -32.42 17.94
C TYR A 688 -0.98 -33.90 17.78
N GLU A 689 -0.15 -34.46 18.66
CA GLU A 689 0.42 -35.81 18.47
C GLU A 689 1.01 -35.98 17.04
N ASN A 690 0.53 -36.98 16.28
CA ASN A 690 0.89 -37.21 14.88
C ASN A 690 0.00 -36.44 13.88
N PHE A 691 -1.00 -35.69 14.35
CA PHE A 691 -1.90 -34.87 13.54
C PHE A 691 -1.22 -33.55 13.14
N GLN A 692 -1.27 -33.24 11.85
CA GLN A 692 -0.72 -32.02 11.27
C GLN A 692 -1.79 -31.31 10.43
N GLY A 693 -2.03 -30.03 10.70
CA GLY A 693 -3.00 -29.23 9.94
C GLY A 693 -2.54 -28.89 8.51
N GLN A 694 -3.45 -29.09 7.55
CA GLN A 694 -3.38 -28.67 6.16
C GLN A 694 -4.61 -27.81 5.85
N HIS A 695 -4.39 -26.64 5.27
CA HIS A 695 -5.46 -25.75 4.83
C HIS A 695 -5.95 -26.19 3.45
N CYS A 696 -7.26 -26.24 3.23
CA CYS A 696 -7.87 -26.66 1.98
C CYS A 696 -8.94 -25.67 1.52
N TRP A 697 -8.70 -25.05 0.36
CA TRP A 697 -9.61 -24.12 -0.31
C TRP A 697 -10.58 -24.91 -1.19
N VAL A 698 -11.85 -25.04 -0.77
CA VAL A 698 -12.83 -25.96 -1.38
C VAL A 698 -14.05 -25.19 -1.89
N THR A 699 -14.37 -25.37 -3.18
CA THR A 699 -15.56 -24.79 -3.82
C THR A 699 -16.71 -25.79 -3.79
N PHE A 700 -17.91 -25.33 -3.44
CA PHE A 700 -19.11 -26.16 -3.36
C PHE A 700 -20.31 -25.51 -4.08
N THR A 701 -21.27 -26.35 -4.46
CA THR A 701 -22.51 -25.95 -5.13
C THR A 701 -23.67 -26.81 -4.63
N ALA A 702 -24.90 -26.49 -5.03
CA ALA A 702 -26.08 -27.28 -4.77
C ALA A 702 -26.25 -28.39 -5.81
N LEU A 703 -26.76 -29.56 -5.38
CA LEU A 703 -27.15 -30.62 -6.31
C LEU A 703 -28.34 -30.17 -7.17
N PRO A 704 -28.40 -30.49 -8.49
CA PRO A 704 -29.48 -30.02 -9.36
C PRO A 704 -30.86 -30.50 -8.91
N ASN A 705 -30.97 -31.80 -8.61
CA ASN A 705 -32.19 -32.46 -8.16
C ASN A 705 -32.02 -32.90 -6.71
N SER A 706 -32.97 -32.56 -5.85
CA SER A 706 -33.04 -33.06 -4.47
C SER A 706 -33.71 -34.43 -4.48
N THR A 707 -32.91 -35.49 -4.31
CA THR A 707 -33.36 -36.89 -4.45
C THR A 707 -33.50 -37.64 -3.12
N LEU A 708 -33.35 -36.93 -1.98
CA LEU A 708 -33.34 -37.53 -0.64
C LEU A 708 -34.42 -36.93 0.27
N GLU A 709 -35.58 -37.60 0.33
CA GLU A 709 -36.35 -37.66 1.56
C GLU A 709 -35.47 -38.30 2.65
N SER A 710 -35.38 -37.66 3.82
CA SER A 710 -34.40 -37.98 4.85
C SER A 710 -34.76 -37.25 6.14
N ASP A 711 -34.89 -37.98 7.25
CA ASP A 711 -35.24 -37.48 8.61
C ASP A 711 -34.13 -36.66 9.29
N SER A 712 -33.29 -36.00 8.49
CA SER A 712 -32.22 -35.12 8.95
C SER A 712 -32.81 -33.80 9.46
N ASN A 713 -32.85 -33.63 10.79
CA ASN A 713 -33.32 -32.43 11.51
C ASN A 713 -32.62 -31.09 11.15
N ASP A 714 -31.66 -31.07 10.22
CA ASP A 714 -30.90 -29.91 9.78
C ASP A 714 -31.56 -29.17 8.61
N ILE A 715 -32.77 -28.65 8.85
CA ILE A 715 -33.66 -27.88 7.94
C ILE A 715 -32.96 -26.71 7.19
N ASN A 716 -31.74 -26.35 7.57
CA ASN A 716 -31.06 -25.13 7.14
C ASN A 716 -30.04 -25.31 6.02
N LEU A 717 -29.31 -26.43 5.97
CA LEU A 717 -28.41 -26.64 4.83
C LEU A 717 -29.19 -26.97 3.56
N LYS A 718 -30.35 -27.63 3.66
CA LYS A 718 -31.27 -27.78 2.52
C LYS A 718 -31.79 -26.42 2.01
N LYS A 719 -32.20 -25.50 2.91
CA LYS A 719 -32.55 -24.11 2.54
C LYS A 719 -31.37 -23.32 1.95
N LEU A 720 -30.13 -23.56 2.44
CA LEU A 720 -28.93 -22.97 1.86
C LEU A 720 -28.67 -23.54 0.45
N ALA A 721 -28.81 -24.85 0.25
CA ALA A 721 -28.68 -25.49 -1.05
C ALA A 721 -29.74 -24.98 -2.04
N GLU A 722 -30.98 -24.83 -1.61
CA GLU A 722 -32.06 -24.20 -2.39
C GLU A 722 -31.70 -22.76 -2.80
N PHE A 723 -31.27 -21.93 -1.83
CA PHE A 723 -30.81 -20.56 -2.12
C PHE A 723 -29.63 -20.51 -3.10
N LEU A 724 -28.62 -21.38 -2.92
CA LEU A 724 -27.46 -21.48 -3.80
C LEU A 724 -27.84 -21.94 -5.21
N ARG A 725 -28.79 -22.88 -5.33
CA ARG A 725 -29.33 -23.39 -6.60
C ARG A 725 -30.08 -22.30 -7.36
N ASN A 726 -31.00 -21.62 -6.68
CA ASN A 726 -31.84 -20.56 -7.25
C ASN A 726 -31.02 -19.35 -7.72
N ASN A 727 -29.94 -19.00 -6.99
CA ASN A 727 -29.06 -17.88 -7.32
C ASN A 727 -27.77 -18.27 -8.09
N ARG A 728 -27.59 -19.56 -8.44
CA ARG A 728 -26.41 -20.11 -9.13
C ARG A 728 -25.07 -19.73 -8.50
N LEU A 729 -25.00 -19.79 -7.17
CA LEU A 729 -23.84 -19.35 -6.39
C LEU A 729 -22.86 -20.52 -6.13
N PHE A 730 -21.56 -20.23 -6.28
CA PHE A 730 -20.45 -21.17 -6.06
C PHE A 730 -19.55 -20.69 -4.90
N PRO A 731 -20.03 -20.77 -3.64
CA PRO A 731 -19.24 -20.41 -2.48
C PRO A 731 -17.94 -21.25 -2.38
N THR A 732 -16.89 -20.62 -1.85
CA THR A 732 -15.58 -21.25 -1.68
C THR A 732 -15.01 -20.91 -0.31
N ASN A 733 -14.67 -21.95 0.44
CA ASN A 733 -14.35 -21.86 1.87
C ASN A 733 -13.03 -22.59 2.19
N GLY A 734 -12.28 -22.05 3.16
CA GLY A 734 -11.07 -22.69 3.70
C GLY A 734 -11.37 -23.65 4.85
N PHE A 735 -10.96 -24.91 4.74
CA PHE A 735 -11.09 -25.95 5.77
C PHE A 735 -9.70 -26.32 6.32
N CYS A 736 -9.64 -26.93 7.52
CA CYS A 736 -8.38 -27.44 8.09
C CYS A 736 -8.46 -28.93 8.43
N LEU A 737 -7.68 -29.75 7.72
CA LEU A 737 -7.79 -31.21 7.70
C LEU A 737 -6.39 -31.85 7.81
N PRO A 738 -6.25 -33.18 8.00
CA PRO A 738 -4.94 -33.78 8.25
C PRO A 738 -4.06 -33.84 7.00
N ALA A 739 -2.80 -33.41 7.13
CA ALA A 739 -1.80 -33.32 6.05
C ALA A 739 -1.37 -34.65 5.41
N SER A 740 -1.87 -35.78 5.89
CA SER A 740 -1.75 -37.09 5.23
C SER A 740 -2.71 -37.26 4.05
N CYS A 741 -3.77 -36.44 3.97
CA CYS A 741 -4.84 -36.54 2.98
C CYS A 741 -4.51 -35.83 1.67
N SER A 742 -4.95 -36.41 0.55
CA SER A 742 -4.98 -35.67 -0.71
C SER A 742 -6.18 -34.71 -0.75
N ALA A 743 -6.16 -33.75 -1.67
CA ALA A 743 -7.30 -32.85 -1.89
C ALA A 743 -8.57 -33.60 -2.35
N GLU A 744 -8.42 -34.72 -3.06
CA GLU A 744 -9.53 -35.60 -3.46
C GLU A 744 -10.10 -36.34 -2.23
N SER A 745 -9.24 -36.89 -1.37
CA SER A 745 -9.62 -37.55 -0.12
C SER A 745 -10.37 -36.57 0.81
N VAL A 746 -9.96 -35.29 0.82
CA VAL A 746 -10.65 -34.18 1.50
C VAL A 746 -12.03 -33.89 0.92
N VAL A 747 -12.16 -33.75 -0.40
CA VAL A 747 -13.44 -33.51 -1.08
C VAL A 747 -14.41 -34.67 -0.86
N GLN A 748 -13.92 -35.93 -0.92
CA GLN A 748 -14.71 -37.12 -0.61
C GLN A 748 -15.21 -37.12 0.85
N PHE A 749 -14.34 -36.83 1.82
CA PHE A 749 -14.71 -36.75 3.24
C PHE A 749 -15.79 -35.67 3.50
N LEU A 750 -15.61 -34.47 2.95
CA LEU A 750 -16.58 -33.37 3.07
C LEU A 750 -17.93 -33.75 2.44
N ASN A 751 -17.91 -34.38 1.27
CA ASN A 751 -19.11 -34.85 0.57
C ASN A 751 -19.87 -35.93 1.35
N GLN A 752 -19.17 -36.99 1.79
CA GLN A 752 -19.77 -38.12 2.51
C GLN A 752 -20.29 -37.74 3.90
N GLN A 753 -19.54 -36.93 4.67
CA GLN A 753 -19.90 -36.64 6.05
C GLN A 753 -20.89 -35.48 6.18
N PHE A 754 -20.73 -34.42 5.37
CA PHE A 754 -21.42 -33.15 5.58
C PHE A 754 -22.30 -32.68 4.41
N LEU A 755 -21.82 -32.74 3.16
CA LEU A 755 -22.47 -32.02 2.05
C LEU A 755 -23.62 -32.82 1.38
N PHE A 756 -23.40 -34.08 0.99
CA PHE A 756 -24.43 -34.87 0.26
C PHE A 756 -25.71 -35.08 1.07
N LYS A 757 -25.60 -35.25 2.39
CA LYS A 757 -26.73 -35.38 3.33
C LYS A 757 -27.62 -34.12 3.40
N ASN A 758 -27.25 -33.05 2.71
CA ASN A 758 -27.87 -31.73 2.78
C ASN A 758 -28.00 -31.04 1.41
N ASP A 759 -28.11 -31.81 0.32
CA ASP A 759 -28.27 -31.32 -1.07
C ASP A 759 -27.10 -30.46 -1.60
N LEU A 760 -25.90 -30.57 -1.01
CA LEU A 760 -24.68 -29.87 -1.43
C LEU A 760 -23.61 -30.84 -1.98
N VAL A 761 -22.70 -30.33 -2.81
CA VAL A 761 -21.52 -31.07 -3.30
C VAL A 761 -20.31 -30.14 -3.43
N ALA A 762 -19.15 -30.58 -2.92
CA ALA A 762 -17.85 -29.98 -3.21
C ALA A 762 -17.36 -30.44 -4.59
N LEU A 763 -17.03 -29.48 -5.45
CA LEU A 763 -16.61 -29.69 -6.84
C LEU A 763 -15.10 -29.98 -6.98
N GLY A 764 -14.31 -29.51 -6.02
CA GLY A 764 -12.85 -29.61 -6.03
C GLY A 764 -12.23 -28.85 -4.85
N GLY A 765 -10.97 -29.12 -4.57
CA GLY A 765 -10.23 -28.48 -3.49
C GLY A 765 -8.75 -28.28 -3.81
N GLU A 766 -8.18 -27.19 -3.30
CA GLU A 766 -6.75 -26.87 -3.36
C GLU A 766 -6.17 -26.88 -1.93
N CYS A 767 -5.25 -27.79 -1.63
CA CYS A 767 -4.75 -28.00 -0.25
C CYS A 767 -3.26 -27.65 -0.07
N ARG A 768 -2.89 -27.12 1.11
CA ARG A 768 -1.56 -26.59 1.43
C ARG A 768 -1.17 -26.73 2.91
N THR A 769 0.08 -27.09 3.16
CA THR A 769 0.71 -27.09 4.49
C THR A 769 1.74 -25.96 4.64
N ASN A 770 2.28 -25.80 5.86
CA ASN A 770 3.46 -24.97 6.14
C ASN A 770 4.70 -25.85 6.39
N ASP A 771 4.87 -26.90 5.59
CA ASP A 771 6.09 -27.69 5.57
C ASP A 771 7.21 -26.94 4.85
N LEU A 772 8.45 -27.17 5.29
CA LEU A 772 9.63 -26.67 4.60
C LEU A 772 9.84 -27.49 3.32
N LEU A 773 9.40 -26.93 2.19
CA LEU A 773 9.68 -27.51 0.88
C LEU A 773 11.21 -27.57 0.68
N PRO A 774 11.79 -28.73 0.30
CA PRO A 774 13.22 -28.82 0.01
C PRO A 774 13.57 -28.03 -1.26
N LEU A 775 14.78 -27.46 -1.27
CA LEU A 775 15.35 -26.79 -2.43
C LEU A 775 15.63 -27.80 -3.56
N ASP A 776 15.04 -27.57 -4.73
CA ASP A 776 15.34 -28.35 -5.93
C ASP A 776 16.79 -28.07 -6.38
N PRO A 777 17.47 -28.98 -7.11
CA PRO A 777 18.79 -28.71 -7.69
C PRO A 777 18.84 -27.44 -8.56
N LEU A 778 17.71 -27.11 -9.21
CA LEU A 778 17.53 -25.87 -9.95
C LEU A 778 17.50 -24.63 -9.03
N ASP A 779 16.87 -24.72 -7.85
CA ASP A 779 16.82 -23.63 -6.89
C ASP A 779 18.23 -23.27 -6.41
N TYR A 780 19.05 -24.28 -6.07
CA TYR A 780 20.46 -24.08 -5.69
C TYR A 780 21.28 -23.40 -6.80
N PHE A 781 21.16 -23.88 -8.05
CA PHE A 781 21.84 -23.28 -9.21
C PHE A 781 21.48 -21.79 -9.39
N VAL A 782 20.19 -21.46 -9.19
CA VAL A 782 19.68 -20.09 -9.30
C VAL A 782 20.11 -19.22 -8.11
N ILE A 783 20.16 -19.76 -6.89
CA ILE A 783 20.75 -19.09 -5.71
C ILE A 783 22.21 -18.72 -5.98
N VAL A 784 23.00 -19.64 -6.55
CA VAL A 784 24.41 -19.38 -6.90
C VAL A 784 24.52 -18.25 -7.93
N ILE A 785 23.71 -18.25 -8.99
CA ILE A 785 23.71 -17.18 -10.01
C ILE A 785 23.40 -15.80 -9.39
N PHE A 786 22.33 -15.67 -8.60
CA PHE A 786 22.00 -14.39 -7.97
C PHE A 786 23.04 -13.96 -6.94
N SER A 787 23.66 -14.90 -6.21
CA SER A 787 24.75 -14.64 -5.27
C SER A 787 26.01 -14.12 -5.97
N LEU A 788 26.36 -14.69 -7.14
CA LEU A 788 27.47 -14.21 -7.97
C LEU A 788 27.20 -12.80 -8.51
N ILE A 789 25.98 -12.49 -8.92
CA ILE A 789 25.60 -11.13 -9.37
C ILE A 789 25.69 -10.13 -8.20
N ALA A 790 25.20 -10.50 -7.01
CA ALA A 790 25.31 -9.67 -5.81
C ALA A 790 26.79 -9.43 -5.41
N LEU A 791 27.63 -10.46 -5.47
CA LEU A 791 29.07 -10.37 -5.22
C LEU A 791 29.75 -9.44 -6.23
N LEU A 792 29.43 -9.55 -7.53
CA LEU A 792 29.93 -8.65 -8.57
C LEU A 792 29.53 -7.19 -8.31
N MET A 793 28.29 -6.93 -7.85
CA MET A 793 27.84 -5.58 -7.49
C MET A 793 28.61 -5.02 -6.27
N ILE A 794 28.86 -5.85 -5.25
CA ILE A 794 29.64 -5.47 -4.06
C ILE A 794 31.10 -5.17 -4.43
N LEU A 795 31.76 -6.07 -5.16
CA LEU A 795 33.16 -5.90 -5.60
C LEU A 795 33.31 -4.68 -6.54
N SER A 796 32.42 -4.52 -7.51
CA SER A 796 32.41 -3.40 -8.46
C SER A 796 32.24 -2.04 -7.76
N THR A 797 31.33 -1.97 -6.78
CA THR A 797 31.09 -0.75 -5.98
C THR A 797 32.27 -0.44 -5.06
N THR A 798 32.85 -1.47 -4.42
CA THR A 798 34.02 -1.34 -3.54
C THR A 798 35.25 -0.87 -4.30
N TYR A 799 35.51 -1.44 -5.48
CA TYR A 799 36.59 -1.01 -6.37
C TYR A 799 36.45 0.46 -6.78
N GLU A 800 35.24 0.92 -7.14
CA GLU A 800 35.02 2.33 -7.49
C GLU A 800 35.29 3.28 -6.31
N ILE A 801 34.89 2.90 -5.09
CA ILE A 801 35.13 3.68 -3.87
C ILE A 801 36.64 3.76 -3.57
N LEU A 802 37.36 2.65 -3.66
CA LEU A 802 38.81 2.59 -3.45
C LEU A 802 39.59 3.41 -4.49
N MET A 803 39.20 3.34 -5.76
CA MET A 803 39.84 4.13 -6.82
C MET A 803 39.60 5.63 -6.63
N LYS A 804 38.39 6.04 -6.21
CA LYS A 804 38.08 7.43 -5.85
C LYS A 804 38.84 7.93 -4.62
N HIS A 805 39.02 7.09 -3.60
CA HIS A 805 39.84 7.44 -2.44
C HIS A 805 41.32 7.62 -2.81
N LYS A 806 41.80 6.90 -3.84
CA LYS A 806 43.15 7.04 -4.39
C LYS A 806 43.26 8.12 -5.49
N GLU A 807 42.19 8.87 -5.75
CA GLU A 807 42.06 9.89 -6.80
C GLU A 807 42.43 9.40 -8.23
N LYS A 808 42.25 8.10 -8.50
CA LYS A 808 42.54 7.46 -9.81
C LYS A 808 41.29 7.18 -10.63
N GLU A 809 41.40 7.23 -11.96
CA GLU A 809 40.32 6.80 -12.86
C GLU A 809 40.05 5.29 -12.76
N ALA A 810 38.78 4.92 -12.58
CA ALA A 810 38.37 3.52 -12.49
C ALA A 810 38.04 2.94 -13.89
N ASN A 811 38.63 1.79 -14.22
CA ASN A 811 38.33 1.06 -15.47
C ASN A 811 36.81 0.83 -15.64
N ARG A 812 36.28 1.25 -16.79
CA ARG A 812 34.85 1.21 -17.16
C ARG A 812 34.23 -0.20 -17.11
N LEU A 813 35.01 -1.25 -17.35
CA LEU A 813 34.52 -2.63 -17.25
C LEU A 813 34.28 -3.03 -15.79
N PHE A 814 35.23 -2.75 -14.89
CA PHE A 814 35.13 -3.12 -13.47
C PHE A 814 34.11 -2.30 -12.67
N ILE A 815 33.66 -1.14 -13.18
CA ILE A 815 32.55 -0.35 -12.60
C ILE A 815 31.19 -0.63 -13.26
N SER A 816 31.08 -1.62 -14.17
CA SER A 816 29.84 -1.89 -14.91
C SER A 816 28.67 -2.36 -14.03
N PHE A 817 28.95 -3.05 -12.92
CA PHE A 817 27.99 -3.48 -11.89
C PHE A 817 27.93 -2.54 -10.66
N SER A 818 28.62 -1.38 -10.70
CA SER A 818 28.73 -0.50 -9.54
C SER A 818 27.39 0.17 -9.21
N VAL A 819 26.89 -0.12 -8.00
CA VAL A 819 25.67 0.50 -7.44
C VAL A 819 25.85 2.01 -7.30
N TYR A 820 27.05 2.49 -6.98
CA TYR A 820 27.33 3.93 -6.87
C TYR A 820 27.13 4.62 -8.23
N THR A 821 27.82 4.16 -9.28
CA THR A 821 27.76 4.81 -10.59
C THR A 821 26.40 4.59 -11.27
N ASN A 822 25.84 3.39 -11.22
CA ASN A 822 24.57 3.10 -11.88
C ASN A 822 23.38 3.65 -11.11
N GLY A 823 23.40 3.64 -9.78
CA GLY A 823 22.41 4.32 -8.94
C GLY A 823 22.44 5.83 -9.14
N ALA A 824 23.63 6.44 -9.21
CA ALA A 824 23.76 7.86 -9.53
C ALA A 824 23.19 8.22 -10.92
N LYS A 825 23.38 7.38 -11.95
CA LYS A 825 22.74 7.56 -13.28
C LYS A 825 21.22 7.37 -13.21
N LEU A 826 20.75 6.34 -12.51
CA LEU A 826 19.33 6.00 -12.37
C LEU A 826 18.54 7.16 -11.73
N PHE A 827 19.06 7.72 -10.64
CA PHE A 827 18.44 8.80 -9.89
C PHE A 827 18.87 10.21 -10.33
N ASP A 828 19.63 10.38 -11.42
CA ASP A 828 19.99 11.72 -11.90
C ASP A 828 18.78 12.43 -12.53
N VAL A 829 18.31 13.50 -11.87
CA VAL A 829 17.15 14.30 -12.32
C VAL A 829 17.60 15.66 -12.89
N THR A 830 18.67 15.68 -13.69
CA THR A 830 19.15 16.94 -14.28
C THR A 830 18.20 17.46 -15.37
N LYS A 831 18.07 18.79 -15.44
CA LYS A 831 17.40 19.49 -16.54
C LYS A 831 18.27 19.35 -17.80
N ILE A 832 17.92 18.40 -18.67
CA ILE A 832 18.67 18.08 -19.89
C ILE A 832 18.73 19.33 -20.79
N LYS A 833 19.95 19.84 -21.05
CA LYS A 833 20.18 21.08 -21.82
C LYS A 833 20.04 20.93 -23.33
N SER A 834 19.87 19.71 -23.85
CA SER A 834 19.80 19.48 -25.29
C SER A 834 18.48 19.97 -25.88
N ALA A 835 18.55 20.79 -26.94
CA ALA A 835 17.37 21.16 -27.72
C ALA A 835 16.75 20.00 -28.52
N SER A 836 17.41 18.83 -28.56
CA SER A 836 16.96 17.64 -29.30
C SER A 836 16.46 16.47 -28.41
N SER A 837 16.42 16.63 -27.08
CA SER A 837 15.83 15.62 -26.19
C SER A 837 14.31 15.81 -26.06
N LEU A 838 13.58 14.70 -26.21
CA LEU A 838 12.12 14.65 -26.18
C LEU A 838 11.61 14.56 -24.74
N ASN A 839 11.81 15.62 -23.96
CA ASN A 839 11.67 15.60 -22.50
C ASN A 839 10.28 15.16 -22.00
N CYS A 840 9.21 15.45 -22.75
CA CYS A 840 7.83 15.05 -22.39
C CYS A 840 7.60 13.53 -22.42
N LEU A 841 8.44 12.74 -23.12
CA LEU A 841 8.33 11.28 -23.14
C LEU A 841 8.68 10.66 -21.78
N HIS A 842 9.41 11.37 -20.91
CA HIS A 842 9.61 10.90 -19.54
C HIS A 842 8.30 10.92 -18.76
N GLY A 843 7.55 12.03 -18.82
CA GLY A 843 6.22 12.14 -18.22
C GLY A 843 5.21 11.15 -18.80
N LEU A 844 5.15 11.01 -20.13
CA LEU A 844 4.23 10.06 -20.76
C LEU A 844 4.52 8.62 -20.31
N ARG A 845 5.78 8.16 -20.34
CA ARG A 845 6.19 6.84 -19.81
C ARG A 845 5.84 6.68 -18.33
N GLY A 846 6.10 7.72 -17.53
CA GLY A 846 5.86 7.71 -16.09
C GLY A 846 4.38 7.58 -15.75
N MET A 847 3.50 8.34 -16.41
CA MET A 847 2.05 8.20 -16.23
C MET A 847 1.54 6.86 -16.77
N SER A 848 1.97 6.43 -17.96
CA SER A 848 1.51 5.17 -18.55
C SER A 848 1.88 3.95 -17.71
N ILE A 849 3.08 3.88 -17.10
CA ILE A 849 3.43 2.74 -16.23
C ILE A 849 2.65 2.75 -14.90
N LEU A 850 2.44 3.93 -14.30
CA LEU A 850 1.62 4.05 -13.08
C LEU A 850 0.15 3.70 -13.35
N TRP A 851 -0.37 4.04 -14.53
CA TRP A 851 -1.72 3.69 -14.95
C TRP A 851 -1.88 2.18 -15.20
N ILE A 852 -0.86 1.51 -15.74
CA ILE A 852 -0.83 0.04 -15.86
C ILE A 852 -0.85 -0.62 -14.47
N ILE A 853 -0.05 -0.11 -13.52
CA ILE A 853 -0.02 -0.63 -12.13
C ILE A 853 -1.39 -0.47 -11.44
N LEU A 854 -2.04 0.68 -11.60
CA LEU A 854 -3.44 0.91 -11.17
C LEU A 854 -4.39 -0.09 -11.84
N GLY A 855 -4.28 -0.25 -13.15
CA GLY A 855 -5.12 -1.14 -13.95
C GLY A 855 -5.06 -2.59 -13.53
N HIS A 856 -3.85 -3.15 -13.43
CA HIS A 856 -3.63 -4.51 -12.94
C HIS A 856 -4.15 -4.70 -11.51
N ARG A 857 -4.11 -3.66 -10.64
CA ARG A 857 -4.58 -3.80 -9.26
C ARG A 857 -6.10 -4.00 -9.12
N PHE A 858 -6.89 -3.58 -10.11
CA PHE A 858 -8.32 -3.86 -10.18
C PHE A 858 -8.68 -4.98 -11.18
N GLY A 859 -7.83 -5.20 -12.19
CA GLY A 859 -8.06 -6.18 -13.26
C GLY A 859 -7.67 -7.63 -12.92
N ASN A 860 -6.77 -7.83 -11.96
CA ASN A 860 -6.57 -9.15 -11.37
C ASN A 860 -7.81 -9.54 -10.54
N GLN A 861 -8.16 -10.82 -10.50
CA GLN A 861 -9.26 -11.32 -9.67
C GLN A 861 -8.82 -11.40 -8.19
N PHE A 862 -9.71 -11.00 -7.28
CA PHE A 862 -9.52 -11.05 -5.82
C PHE A 862 -10.71 -11.75 -5.15
N PRO A 863 -10.53 -12.29 -3.94
CA PRO A 863 -11.63 -12.54 -3.02
C PRO A 863 -12.22 -11.19 -2.56
N TRP A 864 -13.13 -10.63 -3.36
CA TRP A 864 -13.86 -9.41 -2.98
C TRP A 864 -15.00 -9.76 -2.03
N GLY A 865 -15.00 -9.21 -0.82
CA GLY A 865 -16.03 -9.43 0.19
C GLY A 865 -17.33 -8.64 -0.05
N ASN A 866 -17.31 -7.67 -0.96
CA ASN A 866 -18.45 -6.84 -1.34
C ASN A 866 -18.69 -6.83 -2.88
N PRO A 867 -18.98 -7.97 -3.52
CA PRO A 867 -19.07 -8.07 -4.98
C PRO A 867 -20.22 -7.24 -5.58
N ILE A 868 -21.29 -6.95 -4.82
CA ILE A 868 -22.33 -6.00 -5.23
C ILE A 868 -21.75 -4.58 -5.36
N GLU A 869 -20.98 -4.10 -4.38
CA GLU A 869 -20.35 -2.77 -4.44
C GLU A 869 -19.24 -2.71 -5.51
N LEU A 870 -18.59 -3.83 -5.83
CA LEU A 870 -17.73 -3.95 -7.02
C LEU A 870 -18.54 -3.76 -8.32
N SER A 871 -19.74 -4.34 -8.40
CA SER A 871 -20.65 -4.18 -9.54
C SER A 871 -21.14 -2.74 -9.69
N GLU A 872 -21.54 -2.10 -8.57
CA GLU A 872 -21.89 -0.67 -8.50
C GLU A 872 -20.70 0.20 -8.93
N PHE A 873 -19.51 -0.02 -8.36
CA PHE A 873 -18.28 0.70 -8.75
C PHE A 873 -18.01 0.56 -10.25
N ASN A 874 -18.15 -0.64 -10.81
CA ASN A 874 -17.99 -0.91 -12.25
C ASN A 874 -19.01 -0.19 -13.14
N GLN A 875 -20.13 0.29 -12.59
CA GLN A 875 -21.10 1.15 -13.26
C GLN A 875 -20.80 2.65 -13.09
N THR A 876 -19.83 3.04 -12.25
CA THR A 876 -19.42 4.45 -12.09
C THR A 876 -18.44 4.91 -13.17
N LEU A 877 -18.53 6.20 -13.51
CA LEU A 877 -17.62 6.89 -14.44
C LEU A 877 -16.13 6.79 -14.03
N LEU A 878 -15.83 6.62 -12.74
CA LEU A 878 -14.47 6.48 -12.23
C LEU A 878 -13.84 5.12 -12.64
N SER A 879 -14.65 4.06 -12.73
CA SER A 879 -14.17 2.76 -13.21
C SER A 879 -13.70 2.78 -14.67
N SER A 880 -14.20 3.72 -15.49
CA SER A 880 -13.75 3.91 -16.88
C SER A 880 -12.24 4.09 -16.98
N ILE A 881 -11.67 4.92 -16.09
CA ILE A 881 -10.24 5.20 -16.05
C ILE A 881 -9.46 3.92 -15.70
N VAL A 882 -9.97 3.12 -14.78
CA VAL A 882 -9.36 1.85 -14.37
C VAL A 882 -9.44 0.79 -15.47
N LYS A 883 -10.62 0.64 -16.10
CA LYS A 883 -10.89 -0.30 -17.21
C LYS A 883 -10.09 0.03 -18.48
N ALA A 884 -9.77 1.30 -18.72
CA ALA A 884 -9.04 1.76 -19.91
C ALA A 884 -7.51 1.64 -19.84
N HIS A 885 -6.95 1.14 -18.73
CA HIS A 885 -5.50 0.94 -18.59
C HIS A 885 -4.79 0.15 -19.73
N PRO A 886 -5.40 -0.81 -20.47
CA PRO A 886 -4.70 -1.51 -21.54
C PRO A 886 -4.31 -0.62 -22.73
N ILE A 887 -4.91 0.57 -22.82
CA ILE A 887 -4.60 1.60 -23.84
C ILE A 887 -3.32 2.36 -23.48
N ALA A 888 -2.91 2.35 -22.20
CA ALA A 888 -1.59 2.86 -21.78
C ALA A 888 -0.43 2.16 -22.51
N VAL A 889 -0.58 0.86 -22.81
CA VAL A 889 0.40 0.06 -23.58
C VAL A 889 0.56 0.57 -25.01
N ASP A 890 -0.53 1.02 -25.63
CA ASP A 890 -0.50 1.57 -27.00
C ASP A 890 0.33 2.87 -27.07
N THR A 891 0.41 3.61 -25.96
CA THR A 891 1.34 4.75 -25.78
C THR A 891 2.80 4.30 -25.84
N PHE A 892 3.14 3.13 -25.28
CA PHE A 892 4.50 2.58 -25.34
C PHE A 892 4.87 2.12 -26.76
N PHE A 893 3.96 1.51 -27.52
CA PHE A 893 4.19 1.18 -28.94
C PHE A 893 4.52 2.44 -29.77
N VAL A 894 3.73 3.52 -29.64
CA VAL A 894 4.00 4.82 -30.29
C VAL A 894 5.42 5.31 -29.94
N MET A 895 5.78 5.32 -28.65
CA MET A 895 7.09 5.80 -28.19
C MET A 895 8.26 4.89 -28.62
N GLY A 896 8.03 3.58 -28.72
CA GLY A 896 9.03 2.60 -29.14
C GLY A 896 9.43 2.79 -30.60
N ALA A 897 8.45 2.85 -31.49
CA ALA A 897 8.64 3.14 -32.90
C ALA A 897 9.24 4.54 -33.14
N LEU A 898 8.68 5.56 -32.49
CA LEU A 898 9.11 6.96 -32.63
C LEU A 898 10.60 7.13 -32.32
N LEU A 899 11.06 6.59 -31.19
CA LEU A 899 12.45 6.70 -30.76
C LEU A 899 13.38 5.82 -31.60
N MET A 900 12.89 4.67 -32.11
CA MET A 900 13.64 3.85 -33.06
C MET A 900 13.91 4.64 -34.34
N THR A 901 12.88 5.16 -35.01
CA THR A 901 13.03 5.97 -36.23
C THR A 901 13.93 7.19 -35.99
N CYS A 902 13.71 7.91 -34.89
CA CYS A 902 14.52 9.07 -34.50
C CYS A 902 15.98 8.75 -34.12
N SER A 903 16.34 7.49 -33.82
CA SER A 903 17.74 7.09 -33.61
C SER A 903 18.35 6.54 -34.89
N MET A 904 17.66 5.58 -35.52
CA MET A 904 18.13 4.87 -36.69
C MET A 904 18.47 5.82 -37.84
N LEU A 905 17.61 6.79 -38.15
CA LEU A 905 17.89 7.78 -39.19
C LEU A 905 19.14 8.64 -38.86
N LYS A 906 19.37 8.98 -37.58
CA LYS A 906 20.58 9.71 -37.14
C LYS A 906 21.84 8.87 -37.24
N ASP A 907 21.73 7.56 -37.20
CA ASP A 907 22.86 6.65 -37.31
C ASP A 907 23.14 6.27 -38.78
N CYS A 908 22.11 6.29 -39.64
CA CYS A 908 22.25 6.35 -41.10
C CYS A 908 22.98 7.63 -41.55
N GLU A 909 22.56 8.81 -41.07
CA GLU A 909 23.21 10.11 -41.37
C GLU A 909 24.70 10.16 -41.02
N LYS A 910 25.14 9.34 -40.06
CA LYS A 910 26.54 9.23 -39.63
C LYS A 910 27.30 8.09 -40.32
N GLY A 911 26.67 7.29 -41.18
CA GLY A 911 27.26 6.06 -41.71
C GLY A 911 27.61 5.01 -40.64
N ASN A 912 26.95 5.04 -39.48
CA ASN A 912 27.28 4.22 -38.30
C ASN A 912 26.16 3.21 -37.94
N LEU A 913 25.22 2.95 -38.86
CA LEU A 913 24.15 1.98 -38.67
C LEU A 913 24.70 0.55 -38.56
N ASN A 914 24.28 -0.19 -37.52
CA ASN A 914 24.51 -1.62 -37.41
C ASN A 914 23.24 -2.28 -36.85
N ILE A 915 22.46 -2.92 -37.74
CA ILE A 915 21.13 -3.47 -37.41
C ILE A 915 21.25 -4.67 -36.46
N LEU A 916 22.22 -5.57 -36.68
CA LEU A 916 22.47 -6.70 -35.77
C LEU A 916 22.76 -6.23 -34.35
N ARG A 917 23.57 -5.17 -34.20
CA ARG A 917 23.84 -4.54 -32.90
C ARG A 917 22.60 -3.87 -32.29
N MET A 918 21.72 -3.28 -33.09
CA MET A 918 20.45 -2.73 -32.61
C MET A 918 19.52 -3.82 -32.08
N ILE A 919 19.42 -4.96 -32.77
CA ILE A 919 18.65 -6.14 -32.34
C ILE A 919 19.25 -6.73 -31.06
N TRP A 920 20.56 -6.99 -31.05
CA TRP A 920 21.29 -7.49 -29.89
C TRP A 920 21.12 -6.58 -28.66
N ARG A 921 21.17 -5.25 -28.83
CA ARG A 921 20.91 -4.28 -27.75
C ARG A 921 19.48 -4.29 -27.22
N ARG A 922 18.46 -4.56 -28.04
CA ARG A 922 17.08 -4.70 -27.53
C ARG A 922 16.93 -6.02 -26.77
N TYR A 923 17.48 -7.11 -27.31
CA TYR A 923 17.48 -8.42 -26.67
C TYR A 923 18.20 -8.41 -25.31
N LEU A 924 19.44 -7.91 -25.26
CA LEU A 924 20.22 -7.76 -24.01
C LEU A 924 19.58 -6.81 -22.98
N ARG A 925 18.63 -5.95 -23.38
CA ARG A 925 17.89 -5.11 -22.44
C ARG A 925 16.66 -5.81 -21.88
N TYR A 926 15.92 -6.56 -22.71
CA TYR A 926 14.66 -7.19 -22.31
C TYR A 926 14.89 -8.53 -21.62
N THR A 927 15.63 -9.42 -22.27
CA THR A 927 15.69 -10.83 -21.89
C THR A 927 16.32 -11.09 -20.52
N PRO A 928 17.40 -10.41 -20.06
CA PRO A 928 17.97 -10.68 -18.73
C PRO A 928 17.01 -10.37 -17.58
N VAL A 929 16.27 -9.26 -17.64
CA VAL A 929 15.26 -8.91 -16.62
C VAL A 929 14.09 -9.88 -16.68
N TYR A 930 13.61 -10.19 -17.89
CA TYR A 930 12.43 -11.04 -18.06
C TYR A 930 12.69 -12.51 -17.67
N ALA A 931 13.85 -13.05 -18.08
CA ALA A 931 14.29 -14.39 -17.71
C ALA A 931 14.52 -14.52 -16.20
N ALA A 932 15.11 -13.51 -15.54
CA ALA A 932 15.29 -13.53 -14.09
C ALA A 932 13.95 -13.57 -13.34
N VAL A 933 12.95 -12.78 -13.75
CA VAL A 933 11.62 -12.83 -13.12
C VAL A 933 10.91 -14.16 -13.41
N MET A 934 10.98 -14.68 -14.63
CA MET A 934 10.47 -16.01 -14.98
C MET A 934 11.10 -17.11 -14.11
N ILE A 935 12.43 -17.10 -13.94
CA ILE A 935 13.16 -18.08 -13.14
C ILE A 935 12.81 -17.94 -11.64
N ILE A 936 12.68 -16.72 -11.11
CA ILE A 936 12.23 -16.47 -9.74
C ILE A 936 10.82 -17.02 -9.52
N VAL A 937 9.92 -16.93 -10.51
CA VAL A 937 8.60 -17.56 -10.46
C VAL A 937 8.72 -19.08 -10.49
N ILE A 938 9.44 -19.67 -11.46
CA ILE A 938 9.60 -21.14 -11.57
C ILE A 938 10.21 -21.78 -10.31
N CYS A 939 11.21 -21.13 -9.71
CA CYS A 939 12.04 -21.67 -8.63
C CYS A 939 11.54 -21.22 -7.25
N PHE A 940 11.45 -19.91 -7.02
CA PHE A 940 11.21 -19.36 -5.68
C PHE A 940 9.74 -19.07 -5.35
N GLY A 941 8.83 -19.03 -6.34
CA GLY A 941 7.43 -18.68 -6.08
C GLY A 941 6.72 -19.62 -5.10
N LYS A 942 7.13 -20.89 -5.02
CA LYS A 942 6.69 -21.86 -4.00
C LYS A 942 7.05 -21.45 -2.56
N TYR A 943 8.16 -20.71 -2.35
CA TYR A 943 8.60 -20.20 -1.03
C TYR A 943 8.17 -18.75 -0.76
N LEU A 944 8.06 -17.92 -1.81
CA LEU A 944 7.62 -16.52 -1.71
C LEU A 944 6.13 -16.40 -1.35
N LEU A 945 5.39 -17.49 -1.46
CA LEU A 945 3.99 -17.61 -1.06
C LEU A 945 3.89 -18.48 0.17
N ALA A 946 3.20 -17.99 1.19
CA ALA A 946 2.94 -18.70 2.44
C ALA A 946 1.45 -18.59 2.79
N GLY A 947 0.57 -18.80 1.80
CA GLY A 947 -0.86 -18.44 1.84
C GLY A 947 -1.79 -19.45 1.17
N PRO A 948 -3.12 -19.26 1.30
CA PRO A 948 -4.14 -20.26 1.00
C PRO A 948 -4.27 -20.61 -0.48
N TYR A 949 -3.81 -19.73 -1.39
CA TYR A 949 -3.86 -19.98 -2.83
C TYR A 949 -2.68 -20.83 -3.31
N ILE A 950 -2.94 -21.79 -4.21
CA ILE A 950 -1.89 -22.59 -4.85
C ILE A 950 -1.14 -21.78 -5.90
N PHE A 951 0.16 -22.06 -5.99
CA PHE A 951 1.08 -21.38 -6.91
C PHE A 951 1.21 -22.05 -8.29
N GLU A 952 0.91 -23.36 -8.37
CA GLU A 952 1.19 -24.17 -9.56
C GLU A 952 0.42 -23.69 -10.81
N THR A 953 -0.71 -23.02 -10.64
CA THR A 953 -1.47 -22.34 -11.69
C THR A 953 -0.67 -21.22 -12.38
N LEU A 954 0.29 -20.59 -11.70
CA LEU A 954 1.25 -19.63 -12.29
C LEU A 954 2.58 -20.29 -12.71
N ARG A 955 3.01 -21.34 -12.01
CA ARG A 955 4.29 -22.04 -12.24
C ARG A 955 4.23 -22.95 -13.47
N THR A 956 3.17 -23.75 -13.63
CA THR A 956 3.05 -24.78 -14.67
C THR A 956 3.17 -24.22 -16.10
N PRO A 957 2.50 -23.10 -16.47
CA PRO A 957 2.69 -22.48 -17.79
C PRO A 957 4.14 -22.06 -18.05
N CYS A 958 4.85 -21.61 -17.01
CA CYS A 958 6.26 -21.24 -17.11
C CYS A 958 7.21 -22.45 -17.23
N VAL A 959 6.99 -23.52 -16.46
CA VAL A 959 7.77 -24.77 -16.61
C VAL A 959 7.59 -25.37 -18.00
N LYS A 960 6.38 -25.32 -18.57
CA LYS A 960 6.08 -25.87 -19.90
C LYS A 960 6.60 -25.02 -21.07
N ASN A 961 6.43 -23.69 -21.00
CA ASN A 961 6.57 -22.80 -22.16
C ASN A 961 7.70 -21.74 -22.05
N TRP A 962 8.63 -21.86 -21.10
CA TRP A 962 9.75 -20.91 -20.88
C TRP A 962 10.53 -20.53 -22.15
N TRP A 963 10.67 -21.44 -23.11
CA TRP A 963 11.42 -21.20 -24.34
C TRP A 963 10.73 -20.18 -25.26
N MET A 964 9.39 -20.16 -25.31
CA MET A 964 8.61 -19.15 -26.06
C MET A 964 8.75 -17.74 -25.47
N VAL A 965 9.08 -17.66 -24.17
CA VAL A 965 9.37 -16.42 -23.44
C VAL A 965 10.70 -15.82 -23.90
N LEU A 966 11.75 -16.64 -23.98
CA LEU A 966 13.08 -16.21 -24.43
C LEU A 966 13.16 -15.89 -25.93
N LEU A 967 12.27 -16.49 -26.73
CA LEU A 967 12.09 -16.19 -28.16
C LEU A 967 11.14 -15.01 -28.42
N HIS A 968 10.47 -14.44 -27.40
CA HIS A 968 9.50 -13.33 -27.55
C HIS A 968 8.33 -13.66 -28.50
N ILE A 969 7.77 -14.87 -28.39
CA ILE A 969 6.65 -15.38 -29.23
C ILE A 969 5.43 -15.88 -28.44
N GLN A 970 5.46 -15.86 -27.09
CA GLN A 970 4.38 -16.43 -26.25
C GLN A 970 2.99 -15.85 -26.50
N ASN A 971 2.86 -14.66 -27.10
CA ASN A 971 1.59 -13.94 -27.25
C ASN A 971 0.63 -14.51 -28.30
N TYR A 972 1.00 -15.66 -28.91
CA TYR A 972 0.14 -16.49 -29.74
C TYR A 972 -0.44 -17.71 -28.98
N LEU A 973 -0.05 -17.92 -27.71
CA LEU A 973 -0.65 -18.95 -26.85
C LEU A 973 -2.01 -18.50 -26.27
N PRO A 974 -2.88 -19.45 -25.89
CA PRO A 974 -3.98 -19.22 -24.96
C PRO A 974 -3.49 -18.64 -23.61
N GLN A 975 -4.35 -17.87 -22.94
CA GLN A 975 -4.01 -17.16 -21.69
C GLN A 975 -3.63 -18.11 -20.54
N ASP A 976 -4.28 -19.27 -20.46
CA ASP A 976 -3.99 -20.37 -19.53
C ASP A 976 -2.58 -20.97 -19.73
N GLN A 977 -1.95 -20.74 -20.89
CA GLN A 977 -0.67 -21.37 -21.27
C GLN A 977 0.49 -20.38 -21.36
N MET A 978 0.21 -19.08 -21.30
CA MET A 978 1.24 -18.06 -21.27
C MET A 978 1.97 -18.03 -19.92
N CYS A 979 3.27 -18.29 -19.95
CA CYS A 979 4.14 -17.92 -18.84
C CYS A 979 4.12 -16.40 -18.65
N LEU A 980 3.73 -15.93 -17.46
CA LEU A 980 3.66 -14.50 -17.13
C LEU A 980 2.83 -13.69 -18.13
N ASN A 981 1.50 -13.80 -18.05
CA ASN A 981 0.52 -13.17 -18.97
C ASN A 981 0.90 -11.77 -19.51
N HIS A 982 1.32 -10.84 -18.65
CA HIS A 982 1.72 -9.47 -19.04
C HIS A 982 2.88 -9.41 -20.05
N GLY A 983 3.72 -10.45 -20.16
CA GLY A 983 4.81 -10.55 -21.12
C GLY A 983 4.39 -10.52 -22.60
N TRP A 984 3.09 -10.62 -22.90
CA TRP A 984 2.54 -10.47 -24.25
C TRP A 984 3.03 -9.18 -24.94
N TYR A 985 3.12 -8.07 -24.18
CA TYR A 985 3.55 -6.77 -24.69
C TYR A 985 4.99 -6.82 -25.20
N LEU A 986 5.91 -7.45 -24.45
CA LEU A 986 7.33 -7.55 -24.83
C LEU A 986 7.51 -8.37 -26.10
N SER A 987 6.71 -9.43 -26.26
CA SER A 987 6.67 -10.25 -27.47
C SER A 987 6.27 -9.41 -28.70
N ALA A 988 5.11 -8.74 -28.63
CA ALA A 988 4.62 -7.89 -29.72
C ALA A 988 5.57 -6.71 -30.03
N ASP A 989 6.14 -6.08 -29.00
CA ASP A 989 7.10 -4.96 -29.13
C ASP A 989 8.43 -5.40 -29.78
N PHE A 990 8.92 -6.60 -29.47
CA PHE A 990 10.11 -7.17 -30.11
C PHE A 990 9.85 -7.57 -31.57
N GLN A 991 8.70 -8.21 -31.85
CA GLN A 991 8.30 -8.59 -33.21
C GLN A 991 8.15 -7.37 -34.14
N LEU A 992 7.44 -6.32 -33.70
CA LEU A 992 7.30 -5.07 -34.46
C LEU A 992 8.64 -4.34 -34.63
N PHE A 993 9.53 -4.44 -33.64
CA PHE A 993 10.89 -3.94 -33.76
C PHE A 993 11.75 -4.67 -34.80
N LEU A 994 11.55 -5.98 -35.04
CA LEU A 994 12.31 -6.71 -36.07
C LEU A 994 11.94 -6.30 -37.50
N ILE A 995 10.68 -5.96 -37.76
CA ILE A 995 10.18 -5.52 -39.09
C ILE A 995 10.63 -4.09 -39.41
N SER A 996 10.72 -3.24 -38.38
CA SER A 996 10.90 -1.80 -38.53
C SER A 996 12.18 -1.30 -39.24
N PRO A 997 13.37 -1.94 -39.13
CA PRO A 997 14.57 -1.46 -39.82
C PRO A 997 14.42 -1.48 -41.34
N PHE A 998 13.72 -2.47 -41.89
CA PHE A 998 13.43 -2.56 -43.31
C PHE A 998 12.60 -1.36 -43.80
N LEU A 999 11.51 -1.05 -43.08
CA LEU A 999 10.66 0.10 -43.39
C LEU A 999 11.43 1.44 -43.29
N ILE A 1000 12.22 1.61 -42.23
CA ILE A 1000 13.00 2.84 -41.99
C ILE A 1000 14.13 2.99 -43.03
N LEU A 1001 14.77 1.90 -43.47
CA LEU A 1001 15.76 1.93 -44.57
C LEU A 1001 15.13 2.38 -45.89
N LEU A 1002 13.94 1.89 -46.23
CA LEU A 1002 13.24 2.30 -47.46
C LEU A 1002 12.86 3.79 -47.41
N ILE A 1003 12.34 4.26 -46.28
CA ILE A 1003 12.03 5.69 -46.04
C ILE A 1003 13.31 6.54 -46.11
N HIS A 1004 14.45 6.05 -45.64
CA HIS A 1004 15.73 6.75 -45.73
C HIS A 1004 16.26 6.81 -47.17
N LYS A 1005 16.26 5.68 -47.90
CA LYS A 1005 16.82 5.58 -49.26
C LYS A 1005 15.97 6.28 -50.32
N PHE A 1006 14.65 6.23 -50.20
CA PHE A 1006 13.71 6.73 -51.21
C PHE A 1006 12.84 7.91 -50.74
N GLY A 1007 13.05 8.38 -49.51
CA GLY A 1007 12.42 9.59 -48.98
C GLY A 1007 10.91 9.48 -48.73
N LYS A 1008 10.25 10.64 -48.70
CA LYS A 1008 8.88 10.83 -48.21
C LYS A 1008 7.82 9.98 -48.91
N LYS A 1009 8.04 9.58 -50.17
CA LYS A 1009 7.12 8.69 -50.92
C LYS A 1009 6.92 7.35 -50.20
N PHE A 1010 7.94 6.82 -49.53
CA PHE A 1010 7.89 5.52 -48.85
C PHE A 1010 7.24 5.56 -47.45
N LEU A 1011 6.79 6.74 -46.98
CA LEU A 1011 5.85 6.83 -45.85
C LEU A 1011 4.51 6.15 -46.13
N ALA A 1012 4.18 5.92 -47.40
CA ALA A 1012 3.05 5.10 -47.82
C ALA A 1012 3.10 3.68 -47.22
N LEU A 1013 4.28 3.07 -47.01
CA LEU A 1013 4.38 1.71 -46.47
C LEU A 1013 3.86 1.60 -45.02
N PRO A 1014 4.33 2.40 -44.04
CA PRO A 1014 3.70 2.47 -42.72
C PRO A 1014 2.19 2.76 -42.75
N ILE A 1015 1.72 3.58 -43.70
CA ILE A 1015 0.28 3.89 -43.84
C ILE A 1015 -0.50 2.65 -44.33
N ILE A 1016 0.03 1.91 -45.31
CA ILE A 1016 -0.57 0.66 -45.81
C ILE A 1016 -0.61 -0.39 -44.70
N PHE A 1017 0.47 -0.58 -43.93
CA PHE A 1017 0.46 -1.53 -42.81
C PHE A 1017 -0.46 -1.10 -41.66
N PHE A 1018 -0.59 0.21 -41.40
CA PHE A 1018 -1.59 0.75 -40.48
C PHE A 1018 -3.03 0.45 -40.94
N LEU A 1019 -3.35 0.69 -42.23
CA LEU A 1019 -4.67 0.40 -42.78
C LEU A 1019 -4.97 -1.11 -42.79
N ALA A 1020 -3.99 -1.95 -43.13
CA ALA A 1020 -4.12 -3.40 -43.05
C ALA A 1020 -4.37 -3.90 -41.61
N SER A 1021 -3.69 -3.33 -40.61
CA SER A 1021 -3.93 -3.60 -39.18
C SER A 1021 -5.34 -3.20 -38.75
N LEU A 1022 -5.82 -2.03 -39.21
CA LEU A 1022 -7.17 -1.53 -38.91
C LEU A 1022 -8.26 -2.41 -39.55
N ILE A 1023 -8.11 -2.76 -40.84
CA ILE A 1023 -9.04 -3.62 -41.56
C ILE A 1023 -9.08 -5.01 -40.92
N TYR A 1024 -7.91 -5.64 -40.69
CA TYR A 1024 -7.81 -6.94 -40.01
C TYR A 1024 -8.49 -6.91 -38.63
N GLY A 1025 -8.22 -5.87 -37.84
CA GLY A 1025 -8.83 -5.68 -36.52
C GLY A 1025 -10.36 -5.56 -36.57
N LEU A 1026 -10.90 -4.84 -37.55
CA LEU A 1026 -12.35 -4.72 -37.77
C LEU A 1026 -12.97 -6.05 -38.22
N THR A 1027 -12.33 -6.74 -39.17
CA THR A 1027 -12.80 -8.04 -39.68
C THR A 1027 -12.84 -9.09 -38.58
N ILE A 1028 -11.78 -9.28 -37.78
CA ILE A 1028 -11.81 -10.28 -36.70
C ILE A 1028 -12.81 -9.89 -35.61
N ALA A 1029 -12.97 -8.60 -35.29
CA ALA A 1029 -13.91 -8.17 -34.27
C ALA A 1029 -15.38 -8.40 -34.68
N PHE A 1030 -15.69 -8.30 -35.97
CA PHE A 1030 -17.01 -8.64 -36.50
C PHE A 1030 -17.21 -10.17 -36.60
N VAL A 1031 -16.26 -10.90 -37.19
CA VAL A 1031 -16.37 -12.36 -37.46
C VAL A 1031 -16.43 -13.21 -36.19
N PHE A 1032 -15.74 -12.81 -35.11
CA PHE A 1032 -15.79 -13.52 -33.83
C PHE A 1032 -16.76 -12.91 -32.81
N GLU A 1033 -17.68 -12.05 -33.27
CA GLU A 1033 -18.71 -11.36 -32.46
C GLU A 1033 -18.13 -10.74 -31.18
N MET A 1034 -17.01 -10.02 -31.33
CA MET A 1034 -16.22 -9.57 -30.19
C MET A 1034 -16.94 -8.47 -29.41
N GLN A 1035 -17.08 -8.70 -28.11
CA GLN A 1035 -17.67 -7.76 -27.16
C GLN A 1035 -16.57 -7.20 -26.26
N ILE A 1036 -16.75 -5.96 -25.81
CA ILE A 1036 -15.89 -5.38 -24.76
C ILE A 1036 -16.18 -6.12 -23.45
N PRO A 1037 -15.18 -6.45 -22.61
CA PRO A 1037 -15.41 -7.11 -21.33
C PRO A 1037 -16.47 -6.41 -20.46
N THR A 1038 -17.59 -7.09 -20.25
CA THR A 1038 -18.68 -6.74 -19.33
C THR A 1038 -18.56 -7.54 -18.02
N LEU A 1039 -19.51 -7.37 -17.10
CA LEU A 1039 -19.53 -8.11 -15.82
C LEU A 1039 -19.86 -9.60 -15.99
N ASN A 1040 -20.56 -10.00 -17.05
CA ASN A 1040 -20.88 -11.39 -17.38
C ASN A 1040 -20.15 -11.79 -18.67
N PRO A 1041 -19.02 -12.51 -18.61
CA PRO A 1041 -18.19 -12.80 -19.78
C PRO A 1041 -18.81 -13.88 -20.69
N GLY A 1042 -19.59 -13.44 -21.69
CA GLY A 1042 -20.01 -14.28 -22.80
C GLY A 1042 -18.87 -14.63 -23.76
N GLN A 1043 -19.12 -15.54 -24.71
CA GLN A 1043 -18.10 -16.05 -25.65
C GLN A 1043 -17.40 -14.93 -26.45
N GLY A 1044 -18.11 -13.86 -26.82
CA GLY A 1044 -17.54 -12.68 -27.50
C GLY A 1044 -16.43 -11.97 -26.70
N VAL A 1045 -16.48 -12.03 -25.37
CA VAL A 1045 -15.43 -11.49 -24.47
C VAL A 1045 -14.19 -12.41 -24.46
N VAL A 1046 -14.40 -13.72 -24.41
CA VAL A 1046 -13.32 -14.72 -24.51
C VAL A 1046 -12.61 -14.61 -25.87
N ASN A 1047 -13.38 -14.44 -26.95
CA ASN A 1047 -12.88 -14.21 -28.30
C ASN A 1047 -12.04 -12.93 -28.40
N TYR A 1048 -12.52 -11.81 -27.83
CA TYR A 1048 -11.77 -10.55 -27.75
C TYR A 1048 -10.40 -10.74 -27.06
N VAL A 1049 -10.39 -11.40 -25.91
CA VAL A 1049 -9.16 -11.63 -25.15
C VAL A 1049 -8.16 -12.50 -25.93
N ARG A 1050 -8.62 -13.62 -26.50
CA ARG A 1050 -7.77 -14.59 -27.22
C ARG A 1050 -7.21 -14.06 -28.54
N TRP A 1051 -8.04 -13.38 -29.34
CA TRP A 1051 -7.69 -13.04 -30.73
C TRP A 1051 -7.33 -11.57 -30.95
N PHE A 1052 -7.87 -10.64 -30.16
CA PHE A 1052 -7.63 -9.19 -30.34
C PHE A 1052 -6.72 -8.59 -29.27
N TYR A 1053 -6.80 -9.03 -28.01
CA TYR A 1053 -6.07 -8.39 -26.93
C TYR A 1053 -4.56 -8.71 -26.95
N PHE A 1054 -4.16 -9.98 -27.07
CA PHE A 1054 -2.77 -10.42 -26.95
C PHE A 1054 -1.98 -10.42 -28.28
N GLN A 1055 -2.64 -10.60 -29.42
CA GLN A 1055 -1.97 -10.82 -30.70
C GLN A 1055 -1.39 -9.54 -31.32
N THR A 1056 -0.29 -9.68 -32.06
CA THR A 1056 0.47 -8.56 -32.64
C THR A 1056 -0.24 -7.82 -33.79
N PRO A 1057 -0.89 -8.47 -34.77
CA PRO A 1057 -1.49 -7.79 -35.91
C PRO A 1057 -2.55 -6.71 -35.57
N PRO A 1058 -3.57 -6.95 -34.70
CA PRO A 1058 -4.56 -5.93 -34.34
C PRO A 1058 -4.01 -4.86 -33.37
N ARG A 1059 -2.81 -5.07 -32.83
CA ARG A 1059 -2.08 -4.12 -31.97
C ARG A 1059 -1.05 -3.26 -32.71
N SER A 1060 -0.81 -3.50 -33.99
CA SER A 1060 0.32 -2.91 -34.72
C SER A 1060 0.10 -1.47 -35.23
N GLY A 1061 -1.15 -1.04 -35.43
CA GLY A 1061 -1.49 0.34 -35.87
C GLY A 1061 -0.78 1.47 -35.10
N PRO A 1062 -0.84 1.53 -33.74
CA PRO A 1062 -0.12 2.52 -32.93
C PRO A 1062 1.40 2.55 -33.16
N TRP A 1063 2.02 1.43 -33.48
CA TRP A 1063 3.45 1.35 -33.80
C TRP A 1063 3.76 2.05 -35.13
N PHE A 1064 2.99 1.78 -36.19
CA PHE A 1064 3.17 2.45 -37.49
C PHE A 1064 2.91 3.96 -37.42
N ILE A 1065 1.90 4.39 -36.65
CA ILE A 1065 1.67 5.80 -36.31
C ILE A 1065 2.91 6.41 -35.63
N GLY A 1066 3.56 5.68 -34.73
CA GLY A 1066 4.83 6.06 -34.10
C GLY A 1066 6.01 6.19 -35.07
N ILE A 1067 6.12 5.32 -36.09
CA ILE A 1067 7.14 5.45 -37.15
C ILE A 1067 6.94 6.78 -37.91
N ILE A 1068 5.70 7.08 -38.30
CA ILE A 1068 5.34 8.30 -39.06
C ILE A 1068 5.70 9.56 -38.26
N LEU A 1069 5.31 9.65 -36.98
CA LEU A 1069 5.71 10.79 -36.13
C LEU A 1069 7.23 10.83 -35.91
N GLY A 1070 7.88 9.67 -35.73
CA GLY A 1070 9.34 9.57 -35.59
C GLY A 1070 10.10 10.17 -36.76
N TYR A 1071 9.59 10.02 -37.99
CA TYR A 1071 10.12 10.67 -39.18
C TYR A 1071 9.84 12.19 -39.20
N PHE A 1072 8.61 12.63 -38.91
CA PHE A 1072 8.28 14.07 -38.88
C PHE A 1072 9.08 14.87 -37.83
N LEU A 1073 9.31 14.29 -36.65
CA LEU A 1073 10.15 14.89 -35.60
C LEU A 1073 11.64 14.96 -36.00
N TYR A 1074 12.09 13.99 -36.80
CA TYR A 1074 13.46 13.92 -37.30
C TYR A 1074 13.75 14.98 -38.38
N GLU A 1075 12.87 15.13 -39.37
CA GLU A 1075 12.92 16.18 -40.42
C GLU A 1075 12.89 17.61 -39.84
N ASN A 1076 12.17 17.77 -38.73
CA ASN A 1076 11.97 19.04 -38.04
C ASN A 1076 12.84 19.20 -36.79
N ARG A 1077 13.88 18.37 -36.62
CA ARG A 1077 14.78 18.46 -35.46
C ARG A 1077 15.42 19.85 -35.37
N GLY A 1078 15.35 20.47 -34.18
CA GLY A 1078 15.83 21.83 -33.93
C GLY A 1078 14.93 22.97 -34.45
N LYS A 1079 14.06 22.72 -35.43
CA LYS A 1079 13.15 23.74 -36.00
C LYS A 1079 11.95 23.98 -35.07
N THR A 1080 11.68 25.25 -34.74
CA THR A 1080 10.44 25.65 -34.05
C THR A 1080 9.36 25.97 -35.07
N ILE A 1081 8.29 25.17 -35.08
CA ILE A 1081 7.17 25.36 -36.00
C ILE A 1081 6.19 26.35 -35.37
N LYS A 1082 5.86 27.43 -36.09
CA LYS A 1082 4.79 28.35 -35.73
C LYS A 1082 3.49 27.89 -36.40
N ILE A 1083 2.40 27.88 -35.65
CA ILE A 1083 1.03 27.73 -36.16
C ILE A 1083 0.15 28.82 -35.55
N SER A 1084 -1.02 29.08 -36.12
CA SER A 1084 -1.95 30.07 -35.55
C SER A 1084 -2.44 29.64 -34.16
N SER A 1085 -2.67 30.61 -33.28
CA SER A 1085 -3.12 30.34 -31.89
C SER A 1085 -4.46 29.58 -31.86
N TRP A 1086 -5.35 29.87 -32.82
CA TRP A 1086 -6.63 29.18 -32.99
C TRP A 1086 -6.44 27.72 -33.41
N LEU A 1087 -5.62 27.43 -34.43
CA LEU A 1087 -5.36 26.04 -34.85
C LEU A 1087 -4.66 25.24 -33.74
N ASN A 1088 -3.74 25.87 -32.99
CA ASN A 1088 -3.16 25.26 -31.80
C ASN A 1088 -4.23 24.91 -30.77
N ALA A 1089 -5.14 25.86 -30.44
CA ALA A 1089 -6.20 25.62 -29.47
C ALA A 1089 -7.16 24.51 -29.93
N PHE A 1090 -7.62 24.55 -31.19
CA PHE A 1090 -8.46 23.51 -31.80
C PHE A 1090 -7.82 22.13 -31.70
N MET A 1091 -6.55 21.98 -32.10
CA MET A 1091 -5.85 20.70 -32.04
C MET A 1091 -5.61 20.19 -30.61
N TRP A 1092 -5.40 21.08 -29.63
CA TRP A 1092 -5.37 20.69 -28.21
C TRP A 1092 -6.74 20.26 -27.69
N ILE A 1093 -7.83 20.93 -28.06
CA ILE A 1093 -9.19 20.54 -27.71
C ILE A 1093 -9.52 19.18 -28.33
N LEU A 1094 -9.27 19.00 -29.63
CA LEU A 1094 -9.51 17.75 -30.36
C LEU A 1094 -8.68 16.57 -29.82
N SER A 1095 -7.42 16.81 -29.44
CA SER A 1095 -6.57 15.79 -28.82
C SER A 1095 -7.08 15.37 -27.44
N LEU A 1096 -7.45 16.33 -26.58
CA LEU A 1096 -7.96 16.05 -25.25
C LEU A 1096 -9.37 15.43 -25.26
N SER A 1097 -10.24 15.86 -26.18
CA SER A 1097 -11.55 15.25 -26.37
C SER A 1097 -11.42 13.83 -26.91
N ALA A 1098 -10.55 13.57 -27.89
CA ALA A 1098 -10.30 12.22 -28.40
C ALA A 1098 -9.82 11.24 -27.31
N LEU A 1099 -8.86 11.64 -26.47
CA LEU A 1099 -8.41 10.82 -25.32
C LEU A 1099 -9.54 10.55 -24.32
N THR A 1100 -10.35 11.57 -24.04
CA THR A 1100 -11.49 11.47 -23.10
C THR A 1100 -12.59 10.55 -23.66
N THR A 1101 -13.02 10.78 -24.90
CA THR A 1101 -14.04 9.99 -25.61
C THR A 1101 -13.65 8.52 -25.74
N VAL A 1102 -12.36 8.21 -25.98
CA VAL A 1102 -11.89 6.81 -25.99
C VAL A 1102 -12.17 6.12 -24.65
N VAL A 1103 -11.86 6.77 -23.52
CA VAL A 1103 -12.12 6.22 -22.17
C VAL A 1103 -13.61 6.16 -21.84
N LEU A 1104 -14.38 7.19 -22.19
CA LEU A 1104 -15.81 7.27 -21.90
C LEU A 1104 -16.65 6.28 -22.73
N LEU A 1105 -16.32 6.07 -24.01
CA LEU A 1105 -17.02 5.08 -24.84
C LEU A 1105 -16.78 3.65 -24.35
N GLN A 1106 -15.59 3.32 -23.83
CA GLN A 1106 -15.33 2.00 -23.24
C GLN A 1106 -16.32 1.70 -22.11
N HIS A 1107 -16.63 2.71 -21.30
CA HIS A 1107 -17.57 2.62 -20.19
C HIS A 1107 -19.01 2.43 -20.67
N ALA A 1108 -19.47 3.27 -21.60
CA ALA A 1108 -20.81 3.16 -22.19
C ALA A 1108 -21.07 1.78 -22.82
N PHE A 1109 -20.14 1.28 -23.63
CA PHE A 1109 -20.21 -0.06 -24.21
C PHE A 1109 -20.02 -1.20 -23.18
N SER A 1110 -19.45 -0.95 -22.00
CA SER A 1110 -19.33 -1.98 -20.93
C SER A 1110 -20.60 -2.14 -20.07
N ILE A 1111 -21.59 -1.25 -20.25
CA ILE A 1111 -22.86 -1.22 -19.49
C ILE A 1111 -24.06 -1.41 -20.42
N SER A 1112 -23.98 -0.94 -21.67
CA SER A 1112 -25.06 -1.03 -22.64
C SER A 1112 -25.25 -2.44 -23.21
N TYR A 1113 -26.12 -3.24 -22.58
CA TYR A 1113 -26.51 -4.58 -23.04
C TYR A 1113 -27.12 -4.62 -24.45
N ASN A 1114 -27.73 -3.52 -24.92
CA ASN A 1114 -28.41 -3.44 -26.23
C ASN A 1114 -27.50 -2.90 -27.36
N SER A 1115 -26.19 -2.90 -27.18
CA SER A 1115 -25.23 -2.45 -28.19
C SER A 1115 -25.08 -3.46 -29.33
N SER A 1116 -25.14 -2.99 -30.58
CA SER A 1116 -24.93 -3.86 -31.75
C SER A 1116 -23.48 -4.35 -31.85
N ILE A 1117 -23.29 -5.58 -32.33
CA ILE A 1117 -21.97 -6.19 -32.56
C ILE A 1117 -21.11 -5.32 -33.49
N ALA A 1118 -21.73 -4.69 -34.50
CA ALA A 1118 -21.06 -3.74 -35.40
C ALA A 1118 -20.49 -2.52 -34.65
N ALA A 1119 -21.21 -1.97 -33.67
CA ALA A 1119 -20.74 -0.84 -32.87
C ALA A 1119 -19.58 -1.23 -31.93
N HIS A 1120 -19.66 -2.42 -31.32
CA HIS A 1120 -18.54 -2.99 -30.56
C HIS A 1120 -17.31 -3.19 -31.46
N ALA A 1121 -17.45 -3.85 -32.62
CA ALA A 1121 -16.35 -4.12 -33.54
C ALA A 1121 -15.67 -2.84 -34.06
N PHE A 1122 -16.46 -1.84 -34.44
CA PHE A 1122 -15.96 -0.53 -34.87
C PHE A 1122 -15.15 0.17 -33.77
N TYR A 1123 -15.69 0.25 -32.55
CA TYR A 1123 -14.96 0.82 -31.41
C TYR A 1123 -13.69 0.02 -31.09
N ILE A 1124 -13.80 -1.32 -31.07
CA ILE A 1124 -12.70 -2.24 -30.75
C ILE A 1124 -11.48 -1.99 -31.65
N ALA A 1125 -11.70 -1.86 -32.97
CA ALA A 1125 -10.65 -1.61 -33.96
C ALA A 1125 -10.07 -0.18 -33.92
N ILE A 1126 -10.89 0.83 -33.61
CA ILE A 1126 -10.51 2.24 -33.77
C ILE A 1126 -9.90 2.88 -32.50
N GLN A 1127 -10.33 2.47 -31.30
CA GLN A 1127 -9.95 3.10 -30.01
C GLN A 1127 -8.44 3.34 -29.85
N ARG A 1128 -7.60 2.35 -30.20
CA ARG A 1128 -6.15 2.36 -30.01
C ARG A 1128 -5.47 3.35 -30.96
N ASN A 1129 -6.01 3.44 -32.17
CA ASN A 1129 -5.50 4.26 -33.25
C ASN A 1129 -5.83 5.74 -33.02
N VAL A 1130 -7.04 6.05 -32.54
CA VAL A 1130 -7.44 7.40 -32.10
C VAL A 1130 -6.57 7.86 -30.92
N TRP A 1131 -6.36 7.00 -29.92
CA TRP A 1131 -5.46 7.28 -28.79
C TRP A 1131 -4.03 7.57 -29.28
N ALA A 1132 -3.48 6.74 -30.15
CA ALA A 1132 -2.14 6.91 -30.71
C ALA A 1132 -1.97 8.25 -31.45
N VAL A 1133 -2.94 8.65 -32.28
CA VAL A 1133 -2.91 9.95 -32.97
C VAL A 1133 -2.99 11.12 -31.98
N ALA A 1134 -3.84 11.03 -30.95
CA ALA A 1134 -3.95 12.07 -29.95
C ALA A 1134 -2.67 12.22 -29.09
N ILE A 1135 -2.01 11.13 -28.72
CA ILE A 1135 -0.68 11.13 -28.09
C ILE A 1135 0.36 11.75 -29.01
N CYS A 1136 0.33 11.42 -30.30
CA CYS A 1136 1.25 11.98 -31.29
C CYS A 1136 1.16 13.52 -31.38
N TRP A 1137 -0.04 14.10 -31.31
CA TRP A 1137 -0.19 15.55 -31.20
C TRP A 1137 0.47 16.12 -29.95
N ILE A 1138 0.25 15.53 -28.77
CA ILE A 1138 0.83 15.99 -27.50
C ILE A 1138 2.36 16.01 -27.57
N VAL A 1139 2.98 14.97 -28.14
CA VAL A 1139 4.44 14.89 -28.31
C VAL A 1139 4.94 15.99 -29.28
N PHE A 1140 4.30 16.13 -30.43
CA PHE A 1140 4.67 17.12 -31.46
C PHE A 1140 4.54 18.57 -30.95
N ALA A 1141 3.43 18.89 -30.29
CA ALA A 1141 3.18 20.21 -29.71
C ALA A 1141 4.16 20.54 -28.59
N CYS A 1142 4.48 19.56 -27.72
CA CYS A 1142 5.47 19.75 -26.65
C CYS A 1142 6.89 20.01 -27.17
N GLN A 1143 7.28 19.38 -28.29
CA GLN A 1143 8.65 19.45 -28.81
C GLN A 1143 8.86 20.60 -29.81
N ASN A 1144 8.11 20.60 -30.91
CA ASN A 1144 8.40 21.46 -32.07
C ASN A 1144 7.66 22.80 -32.02
N ILE A 1145 6.41 22.80 -31.56
CA ILE A 1145 5.61 24.03 -31.39
C ILE A 1145 5.94 24.71 -30.05
N LYS A 1146 6.38 23.92 -29.05
CA LYS A 1146 6.71 24.33 -27.67
C LYS A 1146 5.52 24.91 -26.88
N THR A 1147 4.29 24.71 -27.37
CA THR A 1147 3.01 25.05 -26.72
C THR A 1147 2.58 23.97 -25.72
N GLY A 1148 1.38 24.09 -25.12
CA GLY A 1148 0.86 23.12 -24.14
C GLY A 1148 1.03 23.49 -22.66
N GLY A 1149 1.52 24.69 -22.34
CA GLY A 1149 1.44 25.32 -21.01
C GLY A 1149 1.73 24.39 -19.82
N PHE A 1150 0.69 24.10 -19.02
CA PHE A 1150 0.75 23.20 -17.87
C PHE A 1150 1.12 21.76 -18.26
N ILE A 1151 0.51 21.19 -19.30
CA ILE A 1151 0.77 19.82 -19.76
C ILE A 1151 2.25 19.67 -20.16
N ARG A 1152 2.77 20.62 -20.93
CA ARG A 1152 4.19 20.62 -21.34
C ARG A 1152 5.15 20.76 -20.15
N TRP A 1153 4.80 21.57 -19.14
CA TRP A 1153 5.55 21.68 -17.89
C TRP A 1153 5.54 20.36 -17.10
N PHE A 1154 4.35 19.81 -16.85
CA PHE A 1154 4.13 18.61 -16.04
C PHE A 1154 4.80 17.37 -16.65
N LEU A 1155 4.64 17.13 -17.96
CA LEU A 1155 5.28 16.02 -18.66
C LEU A 1155 6.81 16.15 -18.75
N SER A 1156 7.34 17.37 -18.63
CA SER A 1156 8.78 17.66 -18.68
C SER A 1156 9.45 17.75 -17.29
N LEU A 1157 8.72 17.46 -16.21
CA LEU A 1157 9.28 17.45 -14.85
C LEU A 1157 10.43 16.43 -14.74
N PRO A 1158 11.63 16.82 -14.27
CA PRO A 1158 12.76 15.89 -14.14
C PRO A 1158 12.50 14.69 -13.23
N GLN A 1159 11.53 14.80 -12.30
CA GLN A 1159 11.05 13.73 -11.43
C GLN A 1159 10.59 12.48 -12.17
N TRP A 1160 10.16 12.60 -13.42
CA TRP A 1160 9.78 11.45 -14.24
C TRP A 1160 10.96 10.62 -14.74
N GLN A 1161 12.19 11.15 -14.72
CA GLN A 1161 13.35 10.48 -15.31
C GLN A 1161 13.67 9.11 -14.68
N PRO A 1162 13.67 8.91 -13.34
CA PRO A 1162 13.97 7.60 -12.74
C PRO A 1162 12.90 6.56 -13.07
N ILE A 1163 11.62 6.90 -12.92
CA ILE A 1163 10.49 6.03 -13.31
C ILE A 1163 10.58 5.67 -14.80
N SER A 1164 10.86 6.65 -15.66
CA SER A 1164 11.01 6.46 -17.10
C SER A 1164 12.24 5.62 -17.51
N ARG A 1165 13.29 5.58 -16.67
CA ARG A 1165 14.44 4.67 -16.85
C ARG A 1165 14.11 3.24 -16.43
N MET A 1166 13.42 3.07 -15.31
CA MET A 1166 13.02 1.77 -14.76
C MET A 1166 11.79 1.15 -15.44
N GLY A 1167 11.11 1.84 -16.36
CA GLY A 1167 9.79 1.45 -16.86
C GLY A 1167 9.68 0.00 -17.38
N LEU A 1168 10.76 -0.59 -17.90
CA LEU A 1168 10.82 -2.02 -18.25
C LEU A 1168 10.83 -2.91 -16.99
N SER A 1169 11.79 -2.68 -16.10
CA SER A 1169 11.89 -3.36 -14.80
C SER A 1169 10.59 -3.23 -13.98
N MET A 1170 9.92 -2.07 -14.01
CA MET A 1170 8.62 -1.82 -13.35
C MET A 1170 7.46 -2.60 -13.99
N TYR A 1171 7.46 -2.76 -15.31
CA TYR A 1171 6.42 -3.51 -16.00
C TYR A 1171 6.46 -5.00 -15.65
N ILE A 1172 7.66 -5.59 -15.69
CA ILE A 1172 7.85 -7.03 -15.46
C ILE A 1172 7.73 -7.37 -13.97
N THR A 1173 8.48 -6.68 -13.10
CA THR A 1173 8.46 -6.99 -11.65
C THR A 1173 7.12 -6.61 -11.03
N GLY A 1174 6.45 -5.56 -11.51
CA GLY A 1174 5.25 -5.01 -10.89
C GLY A 1174 4.02 -5.90 -11.00
N ALA A 1175 3.79 -6.52 -12.16
CA ALA A 1175 2.68 -7.45 -12.34
C ALA A 1175 2.87 -8.72 -11.49
N VAL A 1176 4.09 -9.29 -11.45
CA VAL A 1176 4.40 -10.46 -10.62
C VAL A 1176 4.29 -10.13 -9.13
N TYR A 1177 4.79 -8.97 -8.71
CA TYR A 1177 4.65 -8.46 -7.36
C TYR A 1177 3.19 -8.39 -6.89
N GLN A 1178 2.31 -7.80 -7.72
CA GLN A 1178 0.88 -7.70 -7.41
C GLN A 1178 0.22 -9.09 -7.32
N VAL A 1179 0.58 -10.03 -8.20
CA VAL A 1179 0.07 -11.42 -8.13
C VAL A 1179 0.56 -12.15 -6.87
N ILE A 1180 1.82 -12.00 -6.48
CA ILE A 1180 2.34 -12.58 -5.23
C ILE A 1180 1.62 -11.96 -4.02
N MET A 1181 1.31 -10.65 -4.04
CA MET A 1181 0.48 -9.98 -3.03
C MET A 1181 -1.00 -10.40 -3.02
N ILE A 1182 -1.51 -11.01 -4.09
CA ILE A 1182 -2.87 -11.59 -4.13
C ILE A 1182 -2.85 -12.98 -3.48
N LEU A 1183 -1.95 -13.83 -3.95
CA LEU A 1183 -1.79 -15.21 -3.46
C LEU A 1183 -1.35 -15.23 -1.97
N ASN A 1184 -0.76 -14.14 -1.45
CA ASN A 1184 -0.47 -13.92 -0.03
C ASN A 1184 -1.59 -13.19 0.77
N GLN A 1185 -2.84 -13.17 0.34
CA GLN A 1185 -3.96 -12.67 1.17
C GLN A 1185 -4.43 -13.70 2.22
N ARG A 1186 -4.82 -13.21 3.40
CA ARG A 1186 -5.41 -14.01 4.51
C ARG A 1186 -6.86 -13.63 4.80
N VAL A 1187 -7.32 -12.48 4.29
CA VAL A 1187 -8.68 -11.96 4.41
C VAL A 1187 -9.17 -11.49 3.03
N PRO A 1188 -10.48 -11.55 2.73
CA PRO A 1188 -11.05 -10.91 1.55
C PRO A 1188 -10.81 -9.39 1.58
N LEU A 1189 -10.69 -8.78 0.41
CA LEU A 1189 -10.60 -7.33 0.26
C LEU A 1189 -11.97 -6.71 -0.03
N PHE A 1190 -12.12 -5.44 0.30
CA PHE A 1190 -13.36 -4.69 0.07
C PHE A 1190 -13.09 -3.54 -0.90
N VAL A 1191 -13.93 -3.42 -1.93
CA VAL A 1191 -13.89 -2.35 -2.93
C VAL A 1191 -14.40 -1.07 -2.28
N ASN A 1192 -13.46 -0.26 -1.81
CA ASN A 1192 -13.72 1.08 -1.27
C ASN A 1192 -12.51 1.96 -1.62
N ALA A 1193 -12.74 3.22 -1.99
CA ALA A 1193 -11.67 4.20 -2.25
C ALA A 1193 -10.65 4.24 -1.10
N TRP A 1194 -11.13 4.24 0.15
CA TRP A 1194 -10.26 4.24 1.34
C TRP A 1194 -9.37 3.00 1.41
N HIS A 1195 -9.84 1.82 1.00
CA HIS A 1195 -9.01 0.61 1.01
C HIS A 1195 -8.06 0.52 -0.19
N VAL A 1196 -8.50 0.87 -1.40
CA VAL A 1196 -7.71 0.61 -2.61
C VAL A 1196 -6.65 1.68 -2.89
N PHE A 1197 -6.86 2.96 -2.53
CA PHE A 1197 -5.84 4.01 -2.73
C PHE A 1197 -4.52 3.80 -1.95
N PRO A 1198 -4.51 3.48 -0.63
CA PRO A 1198 -3.26 3.21 0.08
C PRO A 1198 -2.56 1.95 -0.45
N ILE A 1199 -3.34 0.92 -0.80
CA ILE A 1199 -2.82 -0.29 -1.44
C ILE A 1199 -2.09 0.04 -2.75
N LEU A 1200 -2.68 0.88 -3.62
CA LEU A 1200 -2.07 1.32 -4.86
C LEU A 1200 -0.77 2.12 -4.64
N TRP A 1201 -0.77 3.06 -3.70
CA TRP A 1201 0.44 3.84 -3.39
C TRP A 1201 1.57 2.96 -2.86
N SER A 1202 1.21 1.93 -2.09
CA SER A 1202 2.15 0.96 -1.56
C SER A 1202 2.69 0.03 -2.67
N ASP A 1203 1.84 -0.42 -3.61
CA ASP A 1203 2.27 -1.12 -4.83
C ASP A 1203 3.32 -0.26 -5.57
N ILE A 1204 3.02 1.01 -5.84
CA ILE A 1204 3.92 1.92 -6.56
C ILE A 1204 5.29 2.06 -5.87
N VAL A 1205 5.32 2.22 -4.55
CA VAL A 1205 6.58 2.35 -3.78
C VAL A 1205 7.40 1.07 -3.85
N MET A 1206 6.77 -0.09 -3.65
CA MET A 1206 7.49 -1.37 -3.65
C MET A 1206 7.96 -1.78 -5.03
N ILE A 1207 7.16 -1.53 -6.07
CA ILE A 1207 7.55 -1.77 -7.45
C ILE A 1207 8.75 -0.88 -7.82
N ILE A 1208 8.81 0.38 -7.35
CA ILE A 1208 9.99 1.24 -7.52
C ILE A 1208 11.24 0.68 -6.83
N ILE A 1209 11.11 0.14 -5.61
CA ILE A 1209 12.23 -0.46 -4.86
C ILE A 1209 12.75 -1.71 -5.59
N LEU A 1210 11.86 -2.67 -5.90
CA LEU A 1210 12.22 -3.91 -6.61
C LEU A 1210 12.80 -3.61 -7.98
N SER A 1211 12.18 -2.70 -8.74
CA SER A 1211 12.69 -2.29 -10.06
C SER A 1211 14.04 -1.61 -10.00
N SER A 1212 14.36 -0.90 -8.91
CA SER A 1212 15.69 -0.33 -8.71
C SER A 1212 16.75 -1.43 -8.58
N ILE A 1213 16.44 -2.52 -7.88
CA ILE A 1213 17.34 -3.68 -7.73
C ILE A 1213 17.55 -4.36 -9.09
N PHE A 1214 16.47 -4.73 -9.78
CA PHE A 1214 16.54 -5.40 -11.10
C PHE A 1214 17.20 -4.50 -12.16
N TYR A 1215 16.96 -3.19 -12.15
CA TYR A 1215 17.62 -2.26 -13.07
C TYR A 1215 19.13 -2.21 -12.85
N LEU A 1216 19.58 -2.17 -11.59
CA LEU A 1216 21.00 -2.08 -11.24
C LEU A 1216 21.76 -3.39 -11.41
N ALA A 1217 21.10 -4.53 -11.20
CA ALA A 1217 21.68 -5.86 -11.34
C ALA A 1217 21.65 -6.42 -12.78
N LEU A 1218 20.58 -6.16 -13.53
CA LEU A 1218 20.26 -6.89 -14.76
C LEU A 1218 19.98 -6.01 -15.99
N GLU A 1219 19.33 -4.84 -15.84
CA GLU A 1219 19.03 -3.98 -17.02
C GLU A 1219 20.26 -3.14 -17.45
N ALA A 1220 20.96 -2.53 -16.49
CA ALA A 1220 22.06 -1.61 -16.77
C ALA A 1220 23.42 -2.29 -17.09
N PRO A 1221 23.88 -3.33 -16.38
CA PRO A 1221 25.22 -3.88 -16.59
C PRO A 1221 25.46 -4.49 -17.98
N PRO A 1222 24.57 -5.33 -18.56
CA PRO A 1222 24.79 -5.91 -19.89
C PRO A 1222 24.95 -4.85 -20.99
N MET A 1223 24.15 -3.78 -20.92
CA MET A 1223 24.26 -2.65 -21.85
C MET A 1223 25.62 -1.95 -21.75
N LEU A 1224 26.15 -1.77 -20.53
CA LEU A 1224 27.45 -1.12 -20.29
C LEU A 1224 28.63 -1.99 -20.73
N VAL A 1225 28.53 -3.32 -20.57
CA VAL A 1225 29.56 -4.28 -20.97
C VAL A 1225 29.69 -4.33 -22.50
N GLU A 1226 28.60 -4.42 -23.26
CA GLU A 1226 28.68 -4.35 -24.73
C GLU A 1226 29.04 -2.93 -25.22
N ASP A 1227 28.64 -1.85 -24.53
CA ASP A 1227 29.15 -0.49 -24.80
C ASP A 1227 30.67 -0.34 -24.61
N TYR A 1228 31.30 -1.20 -23.80
CA TYR A 1228 32.75 -1.25 -23.60
C TYR A 1228 33.41 -2.08 -24.72
N PHE A 1229 32.97 -3.32 -24.95
CA PHE A 1229 33.54 -4.19 -25.98
C PHE A 1229 33.40 -3.61 -27.40
N TYR A 1230 32.25 -3.03 -27.74
CA TYR A 1230 32.07 -2.40 -29.05
C TYR A 1230 32.99 -1.19 -29.27
N LYS A 1231 33.27 -0.40 -28.22
CA LYS A 1231 34.25 0.70 -28.30
C LYS A 1231 35.68 0.19 -28.43
N LYS A 1232 36.03 -0.92 -27.76
CA LYS A 1232 37.33 -1.59 -27.96
C LYS A 1232 37.46 -2.08 -29.41
N TYR A 1233 36.43 -2.71 -29.97
CA TYR A 1233 36.38 -3.15 -31.37
C TYR A 1233 36.54 -1.99 -32.37
N LEU A 1234 35.78 -0.90 -32.21
CA LEU A 1234 35.92 0.28 -33.09
C LEU A 1234 37.31 0.92 -33.00
N ASN A 1235 37.92 0.97 -31.81
CA ASN A 1235 39.28 1.49 -31.66
C ASN A 1235 40.32 0.55 -32.30
N SER A 1236 40.14 -0.76 -32.17
CA SER A 1236 40.97 -1.79 -32.83
C SER A 1236 40.90 -1.67 -34.35
N LYS A 1237 39.70 -1.49 -34.92
CA LYS A 1237 39.55 -1.27 -36.35
C LYS A 1237 40.22 0.03 -36.80
N LYS A 1238 40.06 1.13 -36.05
CA LYS A 1238 40.72 2.42 -36.35
C LYS A 1238 42.24 2.41 -36.21
N THR A 1239 42.83 1.44 -35.52
CA THR A 1239 44.29 1.26 -35.48
C THR A 1239 44.75 0.43 -36.68
N VAL A 1240 44.01 -0.63 -37.07
CA VAL A 1240 44.28 -1.39 -38.31
C VAL A 1240 44.11 -0.53 -39.56
N ASP A 1241 43.02 0.24 -39.69
CA ASP A 1241 42.76 1.17 -40.80
C ASP A 1241 43.79 2.34 -40.86
N LYS A 1242 44.68 2.46 -39.87
CA LYS A 1242 45.84 3.36 -39.87
C LYS A 1242 47.15 2.65 -40.24
N SER A 1243 47.38 1.43 -39.77
CA SER A 1243 48.56 0.63 -40.12
C SER A 1243 48.51 0.02 -41.52
N THR A 1244 47.40 0.17 -42.25
CA THR A 1244 47.27 -0.12 -43.69
C THR A 1244 47.19 1.15 -44.54
N LYS A 1245 47.50 2.31 -43.95
CA LYS A 1245 47.64 3.62 -44.62
C LYS A 1245 48.99 4.29 -44.31
N ILE A 1246 49.91 3.50 -43.80
CA ILE A 1246 51.36 3.74 -43.67
C ILE A 1246 51.99 2.59 -44.47
#